data_AF-A0A963Y2F0-F1
#
_entry.id   AF-A0A963Y2F0-F1
#
_cell.length_a   1.000
_cell.length_b   1.000
_cell.length_c   1.000
_cell.angle_alpha   90.00
_cell.angle_beta   90.00
_cell.angle_gamma   90.00
#
_symmetry.space_group_name_H-M   'P 1'
#
loop_
_entity.id
_entity.type
_entity.pdbx_description
1 polymer ?
#
loop_
_entity_poly.entity_id
_entity_poly.type
_entity_poly.pdbx_seq_one_letter_code
_entity_poly.pdbx_strand_id
1 'polypeptide(L)'
;MTVTVTRNGAVALVIIDNPPVNALSQPVRQALMEALRETEADPAVDAVVLSAASRTFAAGADIREFGQPPAPPHLPDVIRAIETASKPWVAALHGSALGGGLELVLGCAWRIAAKDARLGLPEVTLGLVPGAGGTVRLPRLIGAFEALDMIASGRPVTAAKAFETGLIDAIAQYDLLAEAVEFAGARMVGRRPIPLLDRPAPVPANAADWSAATSRIKARARGQTAPLAAIEAVELAITLPGPVALSSERQRFLTLRDGQQSKALRHLFLAERATGRIARAEGAAPAPLRQIGVVGGGTMGAGIAAACLLSGLAVTMVERDAEALASGEGRVLAVLSDSHARNLVTDTELDAMKARLTGSTAYDALNPADLVIEAVFEDMAVKAEVFAALDAATGPETILASNTSYLDIDVLAAATRDPARVIGLHFFSPAHVMKLLELIVTGKASPEALATGLALGKRLGKITVPAGVGDGFIGNRIMSAYRRAADEMMEDGTLPWDIDRAMRGYGFAMGLYEMQDLAGLDISWAMRKRQAATRDPDARYIAIADRLCEAGRFGRKTGRGWYIHDGGTARPDAEVEAIILAEATRKGISRRPFGDGEIMERILSAMATTGQAVLAEGIAARAADIDVVMVNGYGFPRWKGGPMYQAGLI
;
A
#
# COMPACT_ATOMS: atom_id res chain seq x y z
N MET A 1 -34.09 1.85 2.39
CA MET A 1 -33.93 3.23 1.87
C MET A 1 -32.48 3.63 2.08
N THR A 2 -31.86 4.36 1.17
CA THR A 2 -30.43 4.72 1.26
C THR A 2 -30.15 5.88 2.20
N VAL A 3 -31.17 6.68 2.54
CA VAL A 3 -31.15 7.72 3.56
C VAL A 3 -32.47 7.66 4.31
N THR A 4 -32.44 7.85 5.63
CA THR A 4 -33.64 7.92 6.48
C THR A 4 -33.65 9.22 7.27
N VAL A 5 -34.85 9.76 7.51
CA VAL A 5 -35.08 10.96 8.34
C VAL A 5 -35.91 10.55 9.54
N THR A 6 -35.41 10.85 10.74
CA THR A 6 -36.15 10.64 12.01
C THR A 6 -36.04 11.89 12.89
N ARG A 7 -36.77 11.95 14.01
CA ARG A 7 -36.82 13.12 14.90
C ARG A 7 -36.32 12.80 16.30
N ASN A 8 -35.63 13.76 16.90
CA ASN A 8 -35.37 13.84 18.33
C ASN A 8 -35.66 15.27 18.81
N GLY A 9 -36.88 15.50 19.30
CA GLY A 9 -37.36 16.85 19.61
C GLY A 9 -37.33 17.76 18.38
N ALA A 10 -36.66 18.91 18.50
CA ALA A 10 -36.48 19.88 17.41
C ALA A 10 -35.31 19.55 16.46
N VAL A 11 -34.61 18.44 16.68
CA VAL A 11 -33.48 18.01 15.84
C VAL A 11 -33.92 16.88 14.92
N ALA A 12 -33.72 17.05 13.61
CA ALA A 12 -33.90 15.97 12.64
C ALA A 12 -32.61 15.14 12.51
N LEU A 13 -32.73 13.83 12.50
CA LEU A 13 -31.64 12.88 12.27
C LEU A 13 -31.71 12.36 10.84
N VAL A 14 -30.73 12.71 10.01
CA VAL A 14 -30.58 12.23 8.63
C VAL A 14 -29.47 11.17 8.62
N ILE A 15 -29.82 9.92 8.36
CA ILE A 15 -28.90 8.78 8.43
C ILE A 15 -28.71 8.17 7.04
N ILE A 16 -27.49 8.22 6.52
CA ILE A 16 -27.09 7.51 5.29
C ILE A 16 -26.92 6.02 5.60
N ASP A 17 -27.53 5.15 4.79
CA ASP A 17 -27.35 3.69 4.88
C ASP A 17 -27.17 3.09 3.48
N ASN A 18 -25.93 2.99 3.04
CA ASN A 18 -25.54 2.43 1.75
C ASN A 18 -24.31 1.51 1.91
N PRO A 19 -24.48 0.29 2.45
CA PRO A 19 -23.38 -0.60 2.76
C PRO A 19 -22.56 -0.99 1.52
N PRO A 20 -21.26 -1.33 1.68
CA PRO A 20 -20.54 -1.51 2.95
C PRO A 20 -19.80 -0.26 3.46
N VAL A 21 -19.84 0.86 2.73
CA VAL A 21 -19.01 2.05 3.04
C VAL A 21 -19.72 3.38 2.86
N ASN A 22 -21.04 3.36 2.68
CA ASN A 22 -21.85 4.56 2.46
C ASN A 22 -21.31 5.43 1.32
N ALA A 23 -20.99 4.77 0.19
CA ALA A 23 -20.53 5.47 -1.00
C ALA A 23 -21.61 6.46 -1.47
N LEU A 24 -21.21 7.67 -1.85
CA LEU A 24 -22.12 8.75 -2.25
C LEU A 24 -22.60 8.58 -3.70
N SER A 25 -23.25 7.46 -3.97
CA SER A 25 -23.86 7.14 -5.27
C SER A 25 -25.02 8.09 -5.59
N GLN A 26 -25.45 8.13 -6.85
CA GLN A 26 -26.54 9.01 -7.28
C GLN A 26 -27.82 8.83 -6.43
N PRO A 27 -28.27 7.60 -6.09
CA PRO A 27 -29.42 7.42 -5.22
C PRO A 27 -29.24 8.01 -3.81
N VAL A 28 -28.03 7.94 -3.24
CA VAL A 28 -27.72 8.57 -1.94
C VAL A 28 -27.78 10.09 -2.07
N ARG A 29 -27.17 10.66 -3.13
CA ARG A 29 -27.19 12.11 -3.37
C ARG A 29 -28.61 12.65 -3.57
N GLN A 30 -29.44 11.92 -4.31
CA GLN A 30 -30.85 12.26 -4.49
C GLN A 30 -31.62 12.21 -3.17
N ALA A 31 -31.42 11.16 -2.37
CA ALA A 31 -32.10 11.01 -1.09
C ALA A 31 -31.66 12.06 -0.05
N LEU A 32 -30.40 12.51 -0.07
CA LEU A 32 -29.93 13.64 0.73
C LEU A 32 -30.61 14.96 0.33
N MET A 33 -30.79 15.21 -0.96
CA MET A 33 -31.54 16.39 -1.43
C MET A 33 -33.00 16.35 -0.99
N GLU A 34 -33.62 15.17 -0.96
CA GLU A 34 -34.99 15.02 -0.48
C GLU A 34 -35.08 15.25 1.03
N ALA A 35 -34.18 14.65 1.81
CA ALA A 35 -34.08 14.89 3.25
C ALA A 35 -33.87 16.38 3.56
N LEU A 36 -33.11 17.09 2.74
CA LEU A 36 -32.95 18.54 2.86
C LEU A 36 -34.26 19.29 2.63
N ARG A 37 -35.04 18.95 1.59
CA ARG A 37 -36.35 19.58 1.36
C ARG A 37 -37.33 19.29 2.48
N GLU A 38 -37.39 18.04 2.92
CA GLU A 38 -38.23 17.58 4.03
C GLU A 38 -37.90 18.36 5.31
N THR A 39 -36.62 18.40 5.69
CA THR A 39 -36.19 19.09 6.90
C THR A 39 -36.36 20.60 6.81
N GLU A 40 -36.14 21.25 5.67
CA GLU A 40 -36.38 22.69 5.48
C GLU A 40 -37.86 23.06 5.60
N ALA A 41 -38.75 22.26 5.00
CA ALA A 41 -40.19 22.53 4.97
C ALA A 41 -40.88 22.39 6.33
N ASP A 42 -40.25 21.70 7.28
CA ASP A 42 -40.87 21.33 8.55
C ASP A 42 -40.58 22.34 9.68
N PRO A 43 -41.53 23.20 10.07
CA PRO A 43 -41.27 24.29 11.03
C PRO A 43 -40.93 23.81 12.45
N ALA A 44 -41.11 22.52 12.77
CA ALA A 44 -40.73 21.96 14.07
C ALA A 44 -39.30 21.41 14.10
N VAL A 45 -38.57 21.48 12.97
CA VAL A 45 -37.14 21.18 12.91
C VAL A 45 -36.36 22.49 12.96
N ASP A 46 -35.46 22.61 13.93
CA ASP A 46 -34.57 23.76 14.12
C ASP A 46 -33.13 23.47 13.70
N ALA A 47 -32.71 22.20 13.73
CA ALA A 47 -31.38 21.76 13.32
C ALA A 47 -31.41 20.33 12.76
N VAL A 48 -30.37 19.97 12.01
CA VAL A 48 -30.22 18.63 11.40
C VAL A 48 -28.92 18.00 11.86
N VAL A 49 -28.94 16.74 12.28
CA VAL A 49 -27.75 15.91 12.47
C VAL A 49 -27.64 14.94 11.30
N LEU A 50 -26.54 15.04 10.54
CA LEU A 50 -26.19 14.10 9.49
C LEU A 50 -25.27 13.03 10.05
N SER A 51 -25.67 11.77 9.96
CA SER A 51 -24.88 10.61 10.34
C SER A 51 -25.00 9.49 9.31
N ALA A 52 -24.40 8.34 9.60
CA ALA A 52 -24.52 7.17 8.75
C ALA A 52 -24.62 5.88 9.57
N ALA A 53 -25.27 4.89 9.01
CA ALA A 53 -25.27 3.52 9.51
C ALA A 53 -23.98 2.80 9.11
N SER A 54 -23.89 1.49 9.40
CA SER A 54 -22.78 0.63 9.00
C SER A 54 -21.42 1.02 9.63
N ARG A 55 -20.32 0.50 9.07
CA ARG A 55 -18.97 0.54 9.66
C ARG A 55 -18.24 1.90 9.62
N THR A 56 -18.77 2.87 8.88
CA THR A 56 -18.05 4.12 8.55
C THR A 56 -19.03 5.20 8.13
N PHE A 57 -18.71 6.48 8.31
CA PHE A 57 -19.56 7.59 7.87
C PHE A 57 -19.82 7.58 6.35
N ALA A 58 -18.82 7.91 5.53
CA ALA A 58 -18.89 7.87 4.07
C ALA A 58 -17.47 7.82 3.47
N ALA A 59 -17.17 6.80 2.67
CA ALA A 59 -15.83 6.60 2.10
C ALA A 59 -15.63 7.28 0.73
N GLY A 60 -16.45 8.27 0.38
CA GLY A 60 -16.31 9.06 -0.83
C GLY A 60 -17.34 8.75 -1.92
N ALA A 61 -17.03 9.19 -3.14
CA ALA A 61 -17.85 8.90 -4.31
C ALA A 61 -17.84 7.41 -4.65
N ASP A 62 -18.88 6.95 -5.34
CA ASP A 62 -18.97 5.57 -5.80
C ASP A 62 -18.04 5.35 -7.00
N ILE A 63 -16.98 4.56 -6.82
CA ILE A 63 -16.02 4.28 -7.88
C ILE A 63 -16.64 3.59 -9.10
N ARG A 64 -17.78 2.90 -8.93
CA ARG A 64 -18.52 2.24 -10.02
C ARG A 64 -19.14 3.25 -11.00
N GLU A 65 -19.34 4.50 -10.56
CA GLU A 65 -19.89 5.58 -11.39
C GLU A 65 -18.81 6.28 -12.26
N PHE A 66 -17.51 6.11 -11.98
CA PHE A 66 -16.44 6.88 -12.65
C PHE A 66 -16.33 6.62 -14.16
N GLY A 67 -16.81 5.48 -14.64
CA GLY A 67 -16.87 5.12 -16.05
C GLY A 67 -18.20 5.43 -16.73
N GLN A 68 -19.16 6.02 -16.02
CA GLN A 68 -20.52 6.27 -16.51
C GLN A 68 -20.76 7.77 -16.74
N PRO A 69 -21.75 8.16 -17.56
CA PRO A 69 -22.18 9.54 -17.66
C PRO A 69 -22.59 10.10 -16.28
N PRO A 70 -22.13 11.30 -15.88
CA PRO A 70 -22.46 11.87 -14.58
C PRO A 70 -23.97 12.17 -14.51
N ALA A 71 -24.62 11.69 -13.46
CA ALA A 71 -26.05 11.87 -13.24
C ALA A 71 -26.32 12.85 -12.06
N PRO A 72 -27.23 13.82 -12.23
CA PRO A 72 -27.61 14.75 -11.18
C PRO A 72 -28.48 14.07 -10.10
N PRO A 73 -28.56 14.64 -8.88
CA PRO A 73 -27.77 15.77 -8.39
C PRO A 73 -26.30 15.39 -8.24
N HIS A 74 -25.38 16.29 -8.56
CA HIS A 74 -23.95 16.04 -8.33
C HIS A 74 -23.59 16.36 -6.88
N LEU A 75 -22.51 15.76 -6.38
CA LEU A 75 -22.07 16.01 -5.00
C LEU A 75 -21.84 17.51 -4.67
N PRO A 76 -21.22 18.34 -5.55
CA PRO A 76 -21.12 19.78 -5.29
C PRO A 76 -22.47 20.48 -5.07
N ASP A 77 -23.52 20.03 -5.77
CA ASP A 77 -24.87 20.60 -5.66
C ASP A 77 -25.47 20.28 -4.29
N VAL A 78 -25.32 19.03 -3.83
CA VAL A 78 -25.76 18.58 -2.50
C VAL A 78 -25.03 19.34 -1.40
N ILE A 79 -23.70 19.46 -1.51
CA ILE A 79 -22.87 20.18 -0.54
C ILE A 79 -23.31 21.63 -0.45
N ARG A 80 -23.50 22.30 -1.59
CA ARG A 80 -23.91 23.70 -1.60
C ARG A 80 -25.31 23.88 -1.00
N ALA A 81 -26.25 22.99 -1.30
CA ALA A 81 -27.58 23.04 -0.71
C ALA A 81 -27.52 22.94 0.83
N ILE A 82 -26.74 22.00 1.37
CA ILE A 82 -26.53 21.86 2.83
C ILE A 82 -25.82 23.09 3.41
N GLU A 83 -24.78 23.58 2.75
CA GLU A 83 -23.98 24.73 3.16
C GLU A 83 -24.78 26.04 3.17
N THR A 84 -25.87 26.15 2.41
CA THR A 84 -26.77 27.32 2.38
C THR A 84 -28.14 27.09 3.02
N ALA A 85 -28.45 25.87 3.49
CA ALA A 85 -29.71 25.52 4.15
C ALA A 85 -30.06 26.48 5.29
N SER A 86 -31.33 26.85 5.49
CA SER A 86 -31.70 27.80 6.56
C SER A 86 -31.45 27.20 7.95
N LYS A 87 -31.61 25.86 8.06
CA LYS A 87 -31.36 25.09 9.27
C LYS A 87 -29.92 24.61 9.29
N PRO A 88 -29.19 24.74 10.41
CA PRO A 88 -27.81 24.28 10.48
C PRO A 88 -27.72 22.74 10.52
N TRP A 89 -26.76 22.20 9.76
CA TRP A 89 -26.44 20.77 9.74
C TRP A 89 -25.20 20.48 10.59
N VAL A 90 -25.26 19.46 11.44
CA VAL A 90 -24.17 18.93 12.27
C VAL A 90 -23.79 17.55 11.78
N ALA A 91 -22.54 17.35 11.36
CA ALA A 91 -22.05 16.04 10.94
C ALA A 91 -21.57 15.23 12.15
N ALA A 92 -22.08 14.00 12.32
CA ALA A 92 -21.69 13.05 13.36
C ALA A 92 -20.89 11.89 12.74
N LEU A 93 -19.58 11.84 13.01
CA LEU A 93 -18.61 11.07 12.24
C LEU A 93 -18.04 9.87 13.02
N HIS A 94 -18.27 8.65 12.53
CA HIS A 94 -17.60 7.43 13.00
C HIS A 94 -16.84 6.74 11.87
N GLY A 95 -15.87 5.89 12.24
CA GLY A 95 -15.01 5.22 11.28
C GLY A 95 -14.30 6.23 10.37
N SER A 96 -14.56 6.19 9.06
CA SER A 96 -13.91 7.04 8.08
C SER A 96 -14.87 8.00 7.36
N ALA A 97 -14.46 9.26 7.24
CA ALA A 97 -15.03 10.26 6.35
C ALA A 97 -13.96 10.67 5.32
N LEU A 98 -14.01 10.07 4.12
CA LEU A 98 -12.94 10.19 3.12
C LEU A 98 -13.45 10.74 1.80
N GLY A 99 -12.60 11.54 1.14
CA GLY A 99 -12.86 12.13 -0.16
C GLY A 99 -14.18 12.89 -0.19
N GLY A 100 -15.07 12.56 -1.13
CA GLY A 100 -16.43 13.10 -1.18
C GLY A 100 -17.22 13.02 0.14
N GLY A 101 -16.93 12.04 1.01
CA GLY A 101 -17.50 11.98 2.36
C GLY A 101 -17.05 13.12 3.25
N LEU A 102 -15.76 13.48 3.23
CA LEU A 102 -15.26 14.68 3.91
C LEU A 102 -15.73 15.95 3.21
N GLU A 103 -15.84 15.97 1.88
CA GLU A 103 -16.40 17.13 1.16
C GLU A 103 -17.86 17.41 1.56
N LEU A 104 -18.67 16.36 1.75
CA LEU A 104 -20.02 16.45 2.32
C LEU A 104 -20.03 17.10 3.71
N VAL A 105 -19.11 16.65 4.55
CA VAL A 105 -18.94 17.12 5.94
C VAL A 105 -18.49 18.59 5.98
N LEU A 106 -17.69 19.05 5.02
CA LEU A 106 -17.29 20.45 4.89
C LEU A 106 -18.47 21.37 4.53
N GLY A 107 -19.56 20.84 3.96
CA GLY A 107 -20.80 21.59 3.76
C GLY A 107 -21.62 21.80 5.04
N CYS A 108 -21.38 21.01 6.09
CA CYS A 108 -22.12 21.13 7.34
C CYS A 108 -21.66 22.36 8.14
N ALA A 109 -22.54 22.89 9.00
CA ALA A 109 -22.22 24.00 9.88
C ALA A 109 -21.19 23.59 10.95
N TRP A 110 -21.40 22.42 11.56
CA TRP A 110 -20.55 21.87 12.62
C TRP A 110 -20.28 20.37 12.44
N ARG A 111 -19.26 19.87 13.15
CA ARG A 111 -18.73 18.51 13.04
C ARG A 111 -18.36 17.96 14.41
N ILE A 112 -18.89 16.79 14.76
CA ILE A 112 -18.50 16.00 15.93
C ILE A 112 -18.04 14.62 15.48
N ALA A 113 -16.97 14.09 16.06
CA ALA A 113 -16.42 12.80 15.65
C ALA A 113 -16.18 11.85 16.84
N ALA A 114 -16.32 10.55 16.60
CA ALA A 114 -15.84 9.52 17.51
C ALA A 114 -14.30 9.56 17.61
N LYS A 115 -13.75 9.09 18.73
CA LYS A 115 -12.30 9.12 19.03
C LYS A 115 -11.45 8.39 17.99
N ASP A 116 -11.97 7.31 17.42
CA ASP A 116 -11.30 6.48 16.43
C ASP A 116 -11.50 6.96 14.99
N ALA A 117 -12.25 8.05 14.77
CA ALA A 117 -12.55 8.53 13.44
C ALA A 117 -11.29 8.92 12.64
N ARG A 118 -11.38 8.78 11.30
CA ARG A 118 -10.34 9.16 10.33
C ARG A 118 -10.94 10.03 9.24
N LEU A 119 -10.34 11.19 9.00
CA LEU A 119 -10.83 12.20 8.04
C LEU A 119 -9.76 12.50 7.01
N GLY A 120 -10.09 12.56 5.71
CA GLY A 120 -9.09 12.87 4.68
C GLY A 120 -9.62 13.03 3.27
N LEU A 121 -8.76 13.54 2.38
CA LEU A 121 -9.03 13.75 0.96
C LEU A 121 -8.03 12.93 0.11
N PRO A 122 -8.24 11.60 -0.05
CA PRO A 122 -7.27 10.69 -0.66
C PRO A 122 -7.29 10.66 -2.20
N GLU A 123 -7.99 11.58 -2.86
CA GLU A 123 -8.16 11.61 -4.33
C GLU A 123 -6.84 11.57 -5.10
N VAL A 124 -5.78 12.17 -4.57
CA VAL A 124 -4.44 12.14 -5.17
C VAL A 124 -3.89 10.72 -5.36
N THR A 125 -4.28 9.79 -4.48
CA THR A 125 -3.89 8.37 -4.58
C THR A 125 -4.52 7.65 -5.76
N LEU A 126 -5.59 8.23 -6.33
CA LEU A 126 -6.28 7.79 -7.55
C LEU A 126 -5.91 8.64 -8.77
N GLY A 127 -4.90 9.51 -8.66
CA GLY A 127 -4.49 10.41 -9.74
C GLY A 127 -5.48 11.55 -9.96
N LEU A 128 -6.20 11.97 -8.91
CA LEU A 128 -7.23 13.00 -8.94
C LEU A 128 -6.93 14.11 -7.93
N VAL A 129 -7.78 15.13 -7.91
CA VAL A 129 -7.91 16.07 -6.79
C VAL A 129 -9.33 15.97 -6.23
N PRO A 130 -9.62 16.45 -5.02
CA PRO A 130 -11.00 16.67 -4.57
C PRO A 130 -11.77 17.48 -5.61
N GLY A 131 -13.01 17.07 -5.89
CA GLY A 131 -13.78 17.59 -7.03
C GLY A 131 -15.18 18.07 -6.68
N ALA A 132 -15.49 18.15 -5.39
CA ALA A 132 -16.74 18.66 -4.83
C ALA A 132 -16.53 19.80 -3.81
N GLY A 133 -15.42 20.52 -3.95
CA GLY A 133 -15.04 21.71 -3.20
C GLY A 133 -14.09 21.47 -2.05
N GLY A 134 -13.53 20.26 -1.92
CA GLY A 134 -12.53 19.94 -0.90
C GLY A 134 -11.28 20.82 -0.98
N THR A 135 -10.79 21.15 -2.19
CA THR A 135 -9.60 22.03 -2.33
C THR A 135 -9.90 23.48 -2.00
N VAL A 136 -11.17 23.86 -1.94
CA VAL A 136 -11.61 25.24 -1.71
C VAL A 136 -12.07 25.46 -0.26
N ARG A 137 -12.87 24.54 0.27
CA ARG A 137 -13.46 24.63 1.62
C ARG A 137 -12.46 24.27 2.72
N LEU A 138 -11.65 23.22 2.52
CA LEU A 138 -10.70 22.78 3.53
C LEU A 138 -9.70 23.88 3.93
N PRO A 139 -9.00 24.57 3.01
CA PRO A 139 -8.08 25.64 3.42
C PRO A 139 -8.77 26.80 4.13
N ARG A 140 -10.05 27.09 3.84
CA ARG A 140 -10.85 28.12 4.53
C ARG A 140 -11.30 27.70 5.93
N LEU A 141 -11.22 26.41 6.25
CA LEU A 141 -11.53 25.88 7.58
C LEU A 141 -10.27 25.75 8.44
N ILE A 142 -9.23 25.09 7.94
CA ILE A 142 -8.04 24.70 8.74
C ILE A 142 -6.74 25.41 8.34
N GLY A 143 -6.82 26.37 7.41
CA GLY A 143 -5.66 27.06 6.86
C GLY A 143 -4.99 26.33 5.70
N ALA A 144 -4.17 27.07 4.95
CA ALA A 144 -3.60 26.63 3.68
C ALA A 144 -2.61 25.46 3.83
N PHE A 145 -1.74 25.49 4.84
CA PHE A 145 -0.67 24.49 5.01
C PHE A 145 -1.20 23.11 5.34
N GLU A 146 -2.07 23.00 6.34
CA GLU A 146 -2.66 21.72 6.76
C GLU A 146 -3.56 21.16 5.64
N ALA A 147 -4.34 22.01 4.96
CA ALA A 147 -5.12 21.59 3.81
C ALA A 147 -4.25 21.06 2.66
N LEU A 148 -3.14 21.75 2.34
CA LEU A 148 -2.22 21.31 1.29
C LEU A 148 -1.59 19.95 1.61
N ASP A 149 -1.13 19.72 2.85
CA ASP A 149 -0.56 18.41 3.22
C ASP A 149 -1.61 17.30 3.10
N MET A 150 -2.84 17.53 3.60
CA MET A 150 -3.92 16.56 3.51
C MET A 150 -4.29 16.24 2.06
N ILE A 151 -4.44 17.25 1.20
CA ILE A 151 -4.87 17.07 -0.21
C ILE A 151 -3.75 16.46 -1.05
N ALA A 152 -2.52 16.97 -0.94
CA ALA A 152 -1.42 16.55 -1.81
C ALA A 152 -0.79 15.21 -1.38
N SER A 153 -0.89 14.83 -0.09
CA SER A 153 -0.45 13.50 0.37
C SER A 153 -1.57 12.46 0.35
N GLY A 154 -2.83 12.89 0.42
CA GLY A 154 -3.99 12.01 0.55
C GLY A 154 -4.07 11.25 1.87
N ARG A 155 -3.24 11.61 2.86
CA ARG A 155 -3.19 10.91 4.16
C ARG A 155 -4.35 11.37 5.05
N PRO A 156 -5.15 10.45 5.61
CA PRO A 156 -6.15 10.80 6.60
C PRO A 156 -5.51 11.25 7.92
N VAL A 157 -6.18 12.16 8.63
CA VAL A 157 -5.85 12.60 9.98
C VAL A 157 -6.74 11.89 11.01
N THR A 158 -6.25 11.77 12.24
CA THR A 158 -7.01 11.24 13.38
C THR A 158 -8.03 12.27 13.89
N ALA A 159 -9.05 11.82 14.64
CA ALA A 159 -9.98 12.72 15.31
C ALA A 159 -9.26 13.75 16.21
N ALA A 160 -8.21 13.32 16.93
CA ALA A 160 -7.41 14.21 17.77
C ALA A 160 -6.74 15.35 16.96
N LYS A 161 -6.06 15.01 15.85
CA LYS A 161 -5.45 16.03 14.97
C LYS A 161 -6.50 16.88 14.27
N ALA A 162 -7.63 16.29 13.87
CA ALA A 162 -8.75 17.02 13.29
C ALA A 162 -9.34 18.05 14.27
N PHE A 163 -9.40 17.74 15.56
CA PHE A 163 -9.84 18.68 16.58
C PHE A 163 -8.83 19.81 16.80
N GLU A 164 -7.53 19.46 16.89
CA GLU A 164 -6.43 20.41 17.02
C GLU A 164 -6.39 21.45 15.89
N THR A 165 -6.64 21.02 14.64
CA THR A 165 -6.63 21.91 13.47
C THR A 165 -7.95 22.65 13.23
N GLY A 166 -9.00 22.36 14.01
CA GLY A 166 -10.34 22.90 13.81
C GLY A 166 -11.12 22.29 12.63
N LEU A 167 -10.67 21.14 12.10
CA LEU A 167 -11.43 20.35 11.13
C LEU A 167 -12.72 19.81 11.73
N ILE A 168 -12.71 19.45 13.01
CA ILE A 168 -13.91 19.09 13.78
C ILE A 168 -14.07 20.01 14.99
N ASP A 169 -15.31 20.20 15.42
CA ASP A 169 -15.68 21.11 16.51
C ASP A 169 -15.72 20.40 17.87
N ALA A 170 -15.86 19.07 17.91
CA ALA A 170 -15.87 18.27 19.13
C ALA A 170 -15.48 16.80 18.88
N ILE A 171 -14.97 16.15 19.93
CA ILE A 171 -14.78 14.69 19.98
C ILE A 171 -15.77 14.10 20.99
N ALA A 172 -16.59 13.17 20.52
CA ALA A 172 -17.55 12.46 21.35
C ALA A 172 -16.85 11.60 22.42
N GLN A 173 -17.42 11.56 23.62
CA GLN A 173 -16.86 10.81 24.74
C GLN A 173 -17.45 9.40 24.88
N TYR A 174 -18.72 9.26 24.52
CA TYR A 174 -19.57 8.09 24.71
C TYR A 174 -20.41 7.84 23.44
N ASP A 175 -21.72 8.15 23.47
CA ASP A 175 -22.63 7.95 22.35
C ASP A 175 -22.58 9.16 21.40
N LEU A 176 -21.93 8.94 20.26
CA LEU A 176 -21.75 9.94 19.22
C LEU A 176 -23.07 10.58 18.76
N LEU A 177 -24.15 9.80 18.59
CA LEU A 177 -25.41 10.33 18.07
C LEU A 177 -26.13 11.16 19.13
N ALA A 178 -26.16 10.67 20.38
CA ALA A 178 -26.75 11.42 21.48
C ALA A 178 -26.01 12.74 21.71
N GLU A 179 -24.67 12.70 21.75
CA GLU A 179 -23.84 13.90 21.89
C GLU A 179 -23.96 14.85 20.70
N ALA A 180 -24.15 14.35 19.48
CA ALA A 180 -24.39 15.20 18.31
C ALA A 180 -25.74 15.93 18.38
N VAL A 181 -26.79 15.27 18.89
CA VAL A 181 -28.10 15.91 19.12
C VAL A 181 -28.00 16.98 20.20
N GLU A 182 -27.33 16.69 21.31
CA GLU A 182 -27.09 17.66 22.38
C GLU A 182 -26.28 18.85 21.84
N PHE A 183 -25.21 18.59 21.09
CA PHE A 183 -24.39 19.61 20.46
C PHE A 183 -25.20 20.48 19.50
N ALA A 184 -26.05 19.87 18.66
CA ALA A 184 -26.93 20.61 17.76
C ALA A 184 -27.90 21.51 18.54
N GLY A 185 -28.54 20.98 19.59
CA GLY A 185 -29.44 21.71 20.48
C GLY A 185 -28.77 22.91 21.15
N ALA A 186 -27.57 22.73 21.71
CA ALA A 186 -26.80 23.80 22.33
C ALA A 186 -26.43 24.93 21.35
N ARG A 187 -26.31 24.63 20.06
CA ARG A 187 -25.99 25.61 19.01
C ARG A 187 -27.21 26.34 18.44
N MET A 188 -28.43 25.91 18.75
CA MET A 188 -29.67 26.60 18.34
C MET A 188 -29.80 28.00 18.95
N VAL A 189 -29.13 28.25 20.09
CA VAL A 189 -29.13 29.54 20.80
C VAL A 189 -28.09 30.54 20.20
N GLY A 190 -27.28 30.11 19.21
CA GLY A 190 -26.23 30.90 18.56
C GLY A 190 -26.36 30.96 17.04
N ARG A 191 -25.67 31.92 16.40
CA ARG A 191 -25.70 32.09 14.94
C ARG A 191 -24.94 30.96 14.21
N ARG A 192 -25.44 30.58 13.03
CA ARG A 192 -24.74 29.72 12.07
C ARG A 192 -23.37 30.34 11.70
N PRO A 193 -22.30 29.54 11.57
CA PRO A 193 -21.05 30.04 11.01
C PRO A 193 -21.26 30.52 9.56
N ILE A 194 -20.44 31.49 9.14
CA ILE A 194 -20.38 31.90 7.73
C ILE A 194 -20.01 30.65 6.90
N PRO A 195 -20.79 30.33 5.84
CA PRO A 195 -20.48 29.27 4.89
C PRO A 195 -19.01 29.29 4.49
N LEU A 196 -18.37 28.12 4.40
CA LEU A 196 -16.94 28.06 4.10
C LEU A 196 -16.64 28.74 2.76
N LEU A 197 -17.51 28.60 1.77
CA LEU A 197 -17.33 29.23 0.47
C LEU A 197 -17.31 30.77 0.51
N ASP A 198 -18.02 31.36 1.47
CA ASP A 198 -18.17 32.82 1.63
C ASP A 198 -17.11 33.41 2.58
N ARG A 199 -16.31 32.56 3.24
CA ARG A 199 -15.17 33.02 4.03
C ARG A 199 -14.08 33.59 3.12
N PRO A 200 -13.33 34.61 3.59
CA PRO A 200 -12.19 35.12 2.84
C PRO A 200 -11.19 34.00 2.56
N ALA A 201 -10.52 34.10 1.40
CA ALA A 201 -9.43 33.19 1.09
C ALA A 201 -8.35 33.29 2.18
N PRO A 202 -7.83 32.15 2.69
CA PRO A 202 -6.84 32.17 3.76
C PRO A 202 -5.51 32.65 3.19
N VAL A 203 -4.87 33.63 3.83
CA VAL A 203 -3.55 34.12 3.40
C VAL A 203 -2.47 33.35 4.17
N PRO A 204 -1.53 32.64 3.50
CA PRO A 204 -0.39 32.05 4.19
C PRO A 204 0.40 33.13 4.92
N ALA A 205 0.71 32.90 6.21
CA ALA A 205 1.43 33.88 7.03
C ALA A 205 2.83 34.21 6.49
N ASN A 206 3.47 33.27 5.77
CA ASN A 206 4.80 33.44 5.20
C ASN A 206 4.88 32.81 3.80
N ALA A 207 5.20 33.62 2.79
CA ALA A 207 5.33 33.19 1.40
C ALA A 207 6.55 32.28 1.16
N ALA A 208 7.65 32.46 1.91
CA ALA A 208 8.83 31.61 1.81
C ALA A 208 8.53 30.19 2.33
N ASP A 209 7.81 30.07 3.45
CA ASP A 209 7.41 28.78 4.02
C ASP A 209 6.42 28.06 3.10
N TRP A 210 5.51 28.80 2.48
CA TRP A 210 4.60 28.26 1.45
C TRP A 210 5.37 27.69 0.26
N SER A 211 6.31 28.47 -0.29
CA SER A 211 7.18 28.04 -1.39
C SER A 211 8.01 26.80 -1.04
N ALA A 212 8.53 26.73 0.19
CA ALA A 212 9.25 25.56 0.69
C ALA A 212 8.33 24.33 0.79
N ALA A 213 7.09 24.50 1.29
CA ALA A 213 6.11 23.42 1.38
C ALA A 213 5.74 22.85 0.01
N THR A 214 5.41 23.72 -0.96
CA THR A 214 5.08 23.28 -2.33
C THR A 214 6.27 22.64 -3.03
N SER A 215 7.49 23.17 -2.85
CA SER A 215 8.71 22.60 -3.42
C SER A 215 8.99 21.19 -2.91
N ARG A 216 8.76 20.91 -1.62
CA ARG A 216 8.90 19.56 -1.05
C ARG A 216 7.92 18.57 -1.69
N ILE A 217 6.68 18.98 -1.95
CA ILE A 217 5.68 18.13 -2.61
C ILE A 217 6.08 17.89 -4.07
N LYS A 218 6.46 18.94 -4.81
CA LYS A 218 6.94 18.84 -6.20
C LYS A 218 8.11 17.86 -6.34
N ALA A 219 9.07 17.91 -5.40
CA ALA A 219 10.22 17.01 -5.40
C ALA A 219 9.85 15.53 -5.20
N ARG A 220 8.74 15.23 -4.50
CA ARG A 220 8.21 13.88 -4.28
C ARG A 220 7.27 13.41 -5.39
N ALA A 221 6.64 14.34 -6.11
CA ALA A 221 5.67 14.07 -7.18
C ALA A 221 6.31 13.82 -8.56
N ARG A 222 7.56 13.34 -8.62
CA ARG A 222 8.28 13.12 -9.88
C ARG A 222 7.47 12.23 -10.81
N GLY A 223 7.19 12.74 -12.01
CA GLY A 223 6.40 12.03 -13.02
C GLY A 223 4.89 11.93 -12.73
N GLN A 224 4.38 12.49 -11.63
CA GLN A 224 2.97 12.45 -11.25
C GLN A 224 2.26 13.80 -11.49
N THR A 225 1.05 13.77 -12.05
CA THR A 225 0.29 15.01 -12.35
C THR A 225 -0.64 15.46 -11.22
N ALA A 226 -1.25 14.52 -10.50
CA ALA A 226 -2.26 14.84 -9.49
C ALA A 226 -1.74 15.64 -8.29
N PRO A 227 -0.56 15.34 -7.70
CA PRO A 227 -0.04 16.16 -6.61
C PRO A 227 0.32 17.60 -7.06
N LEU A 228 0.73 17.78 -8.31
CA LEU A 228 1.00 19.10 -8.88
C LEU A 228 -0.31 19.88 -9.05
N ALA A 229 -1.34 19.23 -9.58
CA ALA A 229 -2.67 19.81 -9.70
C ALA A 229 -3.31 20.13 -8.32
N ALA A 230 -3.01 19.34 -7.29
CA ALA A 230 -3.42 19.63 -5.91
C ALA A 230 -2.79 20.93 -5.38
N ILE A 231 -1.49 21.14 -5.62
CA ILE A 231 -0.82 22.41 -5.29
C ILE A 231 -1.52 23.57 -5.98
N GLU A 232 -1.71 23.48 -7.30
CA GLU A 232 -2.34 24.54 -8.09
C GLU A 232 -3.78 24.82 -7.64
N ALA A 233 -4.56 23.77 -7.32
CA ALA A 233 -5.93 23.92 -6.85
C ALA A 233 -6.00 24.64 -5.51
N VAL A 234 -5.09 24.34 -4.58
CA VAL A 234 -5.01 25.05 -3.30
C VAL A 234 -4.47 26.47 -3.48
N GLU A 235 -3.46 26.70 -4.32
CA GLU A 235 -2.95 28.04 -4.65
C GLU A 235 -4.06 28.96 -5.20
N LEU A 236 -4.94 28.42 -6.04
CA LEU A 236 -6.10 29.17 -6.53
C LEU A 236 -7.18 29.34 -5.47
N ALA A 237 -7.40 28.34 -4.61
CA ALA A 237 -8.33 28.47 -3.50
C ALA A 237 -7.96 29.58 -2.52
N ILE A 238 -6.66 29.88 -2.36
CA ILE A 238 -6.16 30.92 -1.45
C ILE A 238 -5.96 32.29 -2.13
N THR A 239 -6.13 32.38 -3.45
CA THR A 239 -5.98 33.63 -4.20
C THR A 239 -7.28 34.13 -4.83
N LEU A 240 -8.21 33.23 -5.15
CA LEU A 240 -9.47 33.56 -5.83
C LEU A 240 -10.68 33.56 -4.86
N PRO A 241 -11.75 34.28 -5.21
CA PRO A 241 -13.05 34.13 -4.57
C PRO A 241 -13.55 32.68 -4.65
N GLY A 242 -14.26 32.22 -3.61
CA GLY A 242 -14.69 30.83 -3.46
C GLY A 242 -15.38 30.23 -4.70
N PRO A 243 -16.44 30.86 -5.26
CA PRO A 243 -17.14 30.35 -6.44
C PRO A 243 -16.26 30.20 -7.69
N VAL A 244 -15.27 31.08 -7.86
CA VAL A 244 -14.33 31.03 -8.99
C VAL A 244 -13.33 29.89 -8.77
N ALA A 245 -12.81 29.73 -7.55
CA ALA A 245 -11.94 28.62 -7.19
C ALA A 245 -12.63 27.25 -7.37
N LEU A 246 -13.92 27.13 -7.00
CA LEU A 246 -14.70 25.89 -7.21
C LEU A 246 -14.80 25.51 -8.69
N SER A 247 -15.04 26.49 -9.56
CA SER A 247 -15.09 26.25 -11.01
C SER A 247 -13.73 25.73 -11.52
N SER A 248 -12.62 26.29 -11.01
CA SER A 248 -11.27 25.85 -11.38
C SER A 248 -10.94 24.45 -10.84
N GLU A 249 -11.33 24.13 -9.60
CA GLU A 249 -11.21 22.79 -9.03
C GLU A 249 -11.93 21.76 -9.91
N ARG A 250 -13.19 22.05 -10.28
CA ARG A 250 -13.99 21.14 -11.10
C ARG A 250 -13.35 20.86 -12.45
N GLN A 251 -12.82 21.88 -13.11
CA GLN A 251 -12.11 21.71 -14.39
C GLN A 251 -10.87 20.81 -14.23
N ARG A 252 -10.07 21.02 -13.18
CA ARG A 252 -8.88 20.18 -12.89
C ARG A 252 -9.27 18.74 -12.62
N PHE A 253 -10.29 18.51 -11.80
CA PHE A 253 -10.81 17.19 -11.53
C PHE A 253 -11.16 16.44 -12.81
N LEU A 254 -11.91 17.07 -13.72
CA LEU A 254 -12.33 16.45 -14.99
C LEU A 254 -11.13 16.11 -15.88
N THR A 255 -10.18 17.04 -16.04
CA THR A 255 -8.95 16.80 -16.80
C THR A 255 -8.15 15.61 -16.25
N LEU A 256 -7.98 15.54 -14.92
CA LEU A 256 -7.26 14.43 -14.28
C LEU A 256 -7.99 13.10 -14.42
N ARG A 257 -9.32 13.11 -14.24
CA ARG A 257 -10.18 11.91 -14.32
C ARG A 257 -10.01 11.19 -15.65
N ASP A 258 -9.90 11.94 -16.73
CA ASP A 258 -9.81 11.40 -18.09
C ASP A 258 -8.36 11.09 -18.50
N GLY A 259 -7.37 11.51 -17.71
CA GLY A 259 -5.95 11.28 -17.90
C GLY A 259 -5.48 9.84 -17.62
N GLN A 260 -4.37 9.46 -18.26
CA GLN A 260 -3.83 8.09 -18.20
C GLN A 260 -3.38 7.67 -16.80
N GLN A 261 -2.79 8.57 -16.01
CA GLN A 261 -2.36 8.25 -14.65
C GLN A 261 -3.52 7.90 -13.73
N SER A 262 -4.64 8.61 -13.85
CA SER A 262 -5.82 8.31 -13.05
C SER A 262 -6.44 6.97 -13.45
N LYS A 263 -6.50 6.64 -14.75
CA LYS A 263 -6.93 5.31 -15.20
C LYS A 263 -6.06 4.19 -14.61
N ALA A 264 -4.74 4.34 -14.67
CA ALA A 264 -3.79 3.35 -14.13
C ALA A 264 -3.89 3.19 -12.60
N LEU A 265 -4.03 4.30 -11.86
CA LEU A 265 -4.18 4.28 -10.40
C LEU A 265 -5.53 3.72 -9.96
N ARG A 266 -6.62 3.99 -10.69
CA ARG A 266 -7.93 3.38 -10.44
C ARG A 266 -7.93 1.89 -10.75
N HIS A 267 -7.27 1.45 -11.83
CA HIS A 267 -7.02 0.02 -12.11
C HIS A 267 -6.36 -0.65 -10.90
N LEU A 268 -5.22 -0.13 -10.44
CA LEU A 268 -4.51 -0.67 -9.29
C LEU A 268 -5.36 -0.70 -8.02
N PHE A 269 -6.10 0.35 -7.73
CA PHE A 269 -6.97 0.40 -6.56
C PHE A 269 -8.04 -0.69 -6.56
N LEU A 270 -8.61 -0.99 -7.74
CA LEU A 270 -9.58 -2.07 -7.91
C LEU A 270 -8.88 -3.43 -7.85
N ALA A 271 -7.72 -3.59 -8.49
CA ALA A 271 -6.92 -4.80 -8.46
C ALA A 271 -6.53 -5.18 -7.03
N GLU A 272 -5.96 -4.25 -6.26
CA GLU A 272 -5.54 -4.42 -4.85
C GLU A 272 -6.70 -4.82 -3.92
N ARG A 273 -7.94 -4.38 -4.22
CA ARG A 273 -9.13 -4.79 -3.46
C ARG A 273 -9.68 -6.15 -3.88
N ALA A 274 -9.42 -6.54 -5.11
CA ALA A 274 -9.91 -7.78 -5.66
C ALA A 274 -8.92 -8.93 -5.44
N THR A 275 -7.69 -8.67 -4.97
CA THR A 275 -6.74 -9.70 -4.55
C THR A 275 -7.24 -10.45 -3.31
N GLY A 276 -6.54 -11.53 -2.95
CA GLY A 276 -6.88 -12.33 -1.76
C GLY A 276 -8.15 -13.17 -1.89
N ARG A 277 -8.66 -13.38 -3.11
CA ARG A 277 -9.75 -14.32 -3.38
C ARG A 277 -9.16 -15.64 -3.87
N ILE A 278 -9.41 -16.70 -3.12
CA ILE A 278 -9.01 -18.07 -3.47
C ILE A 278 -10.27 -18.92 -3.42
N ALA A 279 -10.70 -19.45 -4.56
CA ALA A 279 -11.94 -20.23 -4.65
C ALA A 279 -11.96 -21.41 -3.64
N ARG A 280 -10.82 -22.06 -3.43
CA ARG A 280 -10.66 -23.15 -2.44
C ARG A 280 -10.82 -22.71 -0.99
N ALA A 281 -10.69 -21.43 -0.67
CA ALA A 281 -10.81 -20.90 0.70
C ALA A 281 -12.17 -20.23 0.95
N GLU A 282 -13.04 -20.17 -0.05
CA GLU A 282 -14.32 -19.47 0.05
C GLU A 282 -15.23 -20.15 1.09
N GLY A 283 -15.72 -19.35 2.05
CA GLY A 283 -16.57 -19.85 3.16
C GLY A 283 -15.81 -20.57 4.29
N ALA A 284 -14.51 -20.83 4.16
CA ALA A 284 -13.72 -21.43 5.22
C ALA A 284 -13.42 -20.42 6.34
N ALA A 285 -13.55 -20.85 7.59
CA ALA A 285 -13.09 -20.08 8.74
C ALA A 285 -11.56 -20.22 8.87
N PRO A 286 -10.83 -19.13 9.14
CA PRO A 286 -9.41 -19.23 9.47
C PRO A 286 -9.21 -19.80 10.88
N ALA A 287 -8.08 -20.47 11.09
CA ALA A 287 -7.60 -20.81 12.42
C ALA A 287 -7.41 -19.54 13.27
N PRO A 288 -7.47 -19.64 14.61
CA PRO A 288 -7.12 -18.53 15.49
C PRO A 288 -5.70 -18.01 15.17
N LEU A 289 -5.48 -16.71 15.29
CA LEU A 289 -4.15 -16.10 15.11
C LEU A 289 -3.74 -15.45 16.43
N ARG A 290 -3.31 -16.28 17.39
CA ARG A 290 -2.90 -15.84 18.74
C ARG A 290 -1.39 -15.93 18.90
N GLN A 291 -0.82 -17.06 18.50
CA GLN A 291 0.61 -17.35 18.65
C GLN A 291 1.22 -17.81 17.31
N ILE A 292 2.27 -17.11 16.89
CA ILE A 292 2.98 -17.38 15.64
C ILE A 292 4.37 -17.94 15.96
N GLY A 293 4.72 -19.06 15.35
CA GLY A 293 6.09 -19.56 15.33
C GLY A 293 6.89 -18.94 14.21
N VAL A 294 8.16 -18.60 14.45
CA VAL A 294 9.11 -18.21 13.40
C VAL A 294 10.39 -19.02 13.55
N VAL A 295 10.74 -19.80 12.53
CA VAL A 295 11.98 -20.61 12.53
C VAL A 295 13.05 -19.91 11.71
N GLY A 296 14.17 -19.57 12.35
CA GLY A 296 15.26 -18.79 11.77
C GLY A 296 15.16 -17.29 12.10
N GLY A 297 16.17 -16.76 12.78
CA GLY A 297 16.32 -15.37 13.23
C GLY A 297 17.19 -14.51 12.30
N GLY A 298 17.37 -14.93 11.04
CA GLY A 298 18.02 -14.13 10.00
C GLY A 298 17.22 -12.86 9.64
N THR A 299 17.67 -12.12 8.62
CA THR A 299 17.03 -10.85 8.21
C THR A 299 15.53 -11.00 7.93
N MET A 300 15.13 -12.06 7.20
CA MET A 300 13.72 -12.30 6.87
C MET A 300 12.91 -12.71 8.10
N GLY A 301 13.35 -13.72 8.85
CA GLY A 301 12.63 -14.18 10.03
C GLY A 301 12.48 -13.11 11.11
N ALA A 302 13.51 -12.30 11.36
CA ALA A 302 13.41 -11.17 12.27
C ALA A 302 12.40 -10.10 11.78
N GLY A 303 12.38 -9.82 10.48
CA GLY A 303 11.40 -8.91 9.89
C GLY A 303 9.96 -9.44 9.95
N ILE A 304 9.76 -10.75 9.77
CA ILE A 304 8.45 -11.42 9.88
C ILE A 304 7.96 -11.41 11.32
N ALA A 305 8.83 -11.76 12.27
CA ALA A 305 8.53 -11.69 13.71
C ALA A 305 8.13 -10.28 14.13
N ALA A 306 8.90 -9.26 13.71
CA ALA A 306 8.57 -7.86 14.00
C ALA A 306 7.21 -7.44 13.38
N ALA A 307 6.90 -7.86 12.15
CA ALA A 307 5.60 -7.58 11.52
C ALA A 307 4.43 -8.17 12.32
N CYS A 308 4.60 -9.39 12.84
CA CYS A 308 3.60 -10.05 13.69
C CYS A 308 3.39 -9.31 15.02
N LEU A 309 4.48 -8.93 15.70
CA LEU A 309 4.43 -8.19 16.97
C LEU A 309 3.78 -6.82 16.81
N LEU A 310 4.13 -6.08 15.75
CA LEU A 310 3.52 -4.79 15.40
C LEU A 310 2.01 -4.88 15.17
N SER A 311 1.54 -6.06 14.74
CA SER A 311 0.12 -6.35 14.49
C SER A 311 -0.60 -6.96 15.71
N GLY A 312 0.11 -7.01 16.84
CA GLY A 312 -0.40 -7.42 18.13
C GLY A 312 -0.40 -8.93 18.39
N LEU A 313 0.32 -9.72 17.60
CA LEU A 313 0.42 -11.18 17.76
C LEU A 313 1.55 -11.55 18.73
N ALA A 314 1.44 -12.70 19.41
CA ALA A 314 2.56 -13.28 20.14
C ALA A 314 3.46 -14.07 19.21
N VAL A 315 4.77 -14.05 19.45
CA VAL A 315 5.76 -14.72 18.60
C VAL A 315 6.69 -15.59 19.44
N THR A 316 6.88 -16.83 18.99
CA THR A 316 7.94 -17.72 19.46
C THR A 316 8.96 -17.92 18.34
N MET A 317 10.18 -17.44 18.55
CA MET A 317 11.30 -17.62 17.64
C MET A 317 12.08 -18.88 18.00
N VAL A 318 12.34 -19.74 17.02
CA VAL A 318 13.23 -20.89 17.16
C VAL A 318 14.48 -20.69 16.32
N GLU A 319 15.63 -20.89 16.95
CA GLU A 319 16.95 -20.89 16.31
C GLU A 319 17.74 -22.13 16.70
N ARG A 320 18.77 -22.45 15.91
CA ARG A 320 19.52 -23.72 16.08
C ARG A 320 20.33 -23.80 17.38
N ASP A 321 20.75 -22.65 17.91
CA ASP A 321 21.62 -22.54 19.09
C ASP A 321 21.39 -21.20 19.80
N ALA A 322 21.89 -21.08 21.03
CA ALA A 322 21.64 -19.91 21.89
C ALA A 322 22.27 -18.61 21.33
N GLU A 323 23.38 -18.71 20.61
CA GLU A 323 24.05 -17.54 20.02
C GLU A 323 23.24 -17.00 18.83
N ALA A 324 22.81 -17.90 17.94
CA ALA A 324 21.93 -17.58 16.82
C ALA A 324 20.59 -17.02 17.30
N LEU A 325 20.02 -17.59 18.38
CA LEU A 325 18.80 -17.09 19.00
C LEU A 325 18.97 -15.67 19.53
N ALA A 326 19.99 -15.41 20.34
CA ALA A 326 20.27 -14.07 20.86
C ALA A 326 20.49 -13.04 19.73
N SER A 327 21.17 -13.46 18.66
CA SER A 327 21.35 -12.63 17.46
C SER A 327 20.02 -12.34 16.76
N GLY A 328 19.15 -13.34 16.62
CA GLY A 328 17.82 -13.21 16.04
C GLY A 328 16.90 -12.29 16.82
N GLU A 329 16.80 -12.48 18.14
CA GLU A 329 16.04 -11.61 19.04
C GLU A 329 16.57 -10.18 19.01
N GLY A 330 17.89 -10.00 19.02
CA GLY A 330 18.52 -8.69 18.87
C GLY A 330 18.11 -7.98 17.57
N ARG A 331 18.03 -8.69 16.44
CA ARG A 331 17.53 -8.12 15.17
C ARG A 331 16.06 -7.73 15.24
N VAL A 332 15.21 -8.54 15.86
CA VAL A 332 13.78 -8.21 16.06
C VAL A 332 13.65 -6.92 16.88
N LEU A 333 14.38 -6.83 18.00
CA LEU A 333 14.36 -5.67 18.87
C LEU A 333 14.87 -4.41 18.16
N ALA A 334 15.89 -4.53 17.29
CA ALA A 334 16.37 -3.42 16.49
C ALA A 334 15.30 -2.88 15.51
N VAL A 335 14.55 -3.77 14.86
CA VAL A 335 13.44 -3.38 13.97
C VAL A 335 12.31 -2.68 14.74
N LEU A 336 11.94 -3.20 15.91
CA LEU A 336 10.92 -2.56 16.75
C LEU A 336 11.38 -1.19 17.26
N SER A 337 12.66 -1.07 17.62
CA SER A 337 13.27 0.18 18.08
C SER A 337 13.36 1.23 16.97
N ASP A 338 13.62 0.85 15.71
CA ASP A 338 13.55 1.77 14.56
C ASP A 338 12.11 2.29 14.36
N SER A 339 11.12 1.42 14.49
CA SER A 339 9.70 1.81 14.41
C SER A 339 9.34 2.82 15.52
N HIS A 340 9.86 2.62 16.73
CA HIS A 340 9.71 3.54 17.85
C HIS A 340 10.41 4.88 17.59
N ALA A 341 11.66 4.87 17.13
CA ALA A 341 12.42 6.08 16.80
C ALA A 341 11.74 6.94 15.70
N ARG A 342 10.90 6.31 14.87
CA ARG A 342 10.09 6.95 13.85
C ARG A 342 8.70 7.38 14.33
N ASN A 343 8.44 7.31 15.64
CA ASN A 343 7.16 7.61 16.30
C ASN A 343 5.98 6.80 15.74
N LEU A 344 6.24 5.57 15.29
CA LEU A 344 5.18 4.66 14.83
C LEU A 344 4.58 3.82 15.97
N VAL A 345 5.31 3.69 17.08
CA VAL A 345 4.90 2.99 18.29
C VAL A 345 5.34 3.77 19.53
N THR A 346 4.51 3.77 20.57
CA THR A 346 4.77 4.36 21.89
C THR A 346 5.65 3.45 22.75
N ASP A 347 6.19 3.97 23.85
CA ASP A 347 6.97 3.18 24.82
C ASP A 347 6.17 1.98 25.36
N THR A 348 4.91 2.23 25.73
CA THR A 348 4.02 1.20 26.25
C THR A 348 3.73 0.12 25.22
N GLU A 349 3.54 0.48 23.95
CA GLU A 349 3.35 -0.48 22.87
C GLU A 349 4.63 -1.29 22.61
N LEU A 350 5.79 -0.65 22.63
CA LEU A 350 7.08 -1.31 22.44
C LEU A 350 7.33 -2.36 23.54
N ASP A 351 7.12 -2.02 24.80
CA ASP A 351 7.31 -2.96 25.92
C ASP A 351 6.31 -4.11 25.88
N ALA A 352 5.05 -3.85 25.50
CA ALA A 352 4.06 -4.89 25.26
C ALA A 352 4.43 -5.81 24.08
N MET A 353 5.12 -5.31 23.06
CA MET A 353 5.66 -6.14 21.97
C MET A 353 6.84 -6.99 22.45
N LYS A 354 7.78 -6.43 23.21
CA LYS A 354 8.90 -7.20 23.79
C LYS A 354 8.40 -8.35 24.66
N ALA A 355 7.40 -8.11 25.51
CA ALA A 355 6.81 -9.13 26.38
C ALA A 355 6.11 -10.27 25.62
N ARG A 356 5.78 -10.07 24.34
CA ARG A 356 5.16 -11.06 23.45
C ARG A 356 6.14 -11.82 22.57
N LEU A 357 7.42 -11.48 22.63
CA LEU A 357 8.49 -12.22 21.96
C LEU A 357 9.10 -13.23 22.93
N THR A 358 9.14 -14.49 22.52
CA THR A 358 9.80 -15.57 23.26
C THR A 358 10.78 -16.29 22.34
N GLY A 359 11.94 -16.67 22.88
CA GLY A 359 12.97 -17.42 22.16
C GLY A 359 13.11 -18.85 22.67
N SER A 360 13.45 -19.78 21.77
CA SER A 360 13.76 -21.18 22.12
C SER A 360 14.77 -21.76 21.12
N THR A 361 15.50 -22.79 21.55
CA THR A 361 16.30 -23.65 20.67
C THR A 361 15.65 -25.00 20.39
N ALA A 362 14.50 -25.27 21.02
CA ALA A 362 13.73 -26.49 20.87
C ALA A 362 12.42 -26.25 20.11
N TYR A 363 12.14 -27.10 19.13
CA TYR A 363 10.90 -27.04 18.33
C TYR A 363 9.64 -27.27 19.17
N ASP A 364 9.70 -28.02 20.27
CA ASP A 364 8.55 -28.26 21.17
C ASP A 364 7.95 -26.97 21.75
N ALA A 365 8.73 -25.88 21.80
CA ALA A 365 8.23 -24.56 22.19
C ALA A 365 7.18 -23.99 21.20
N LEU A 366 7.07 -24.57 20.00
CA LEU A 366 6.10 -24.20 18.97
C LEU A 366 4.78 -24.95 19.05
N ASN A 367 4.63 -25.93 19.95
CA ASN A 367 3.38 -26.67 20.15
C ASN A 367 2.13 -25.75 20.29
N PRO A 368 2.17 -24.63 21.06
CA PRO A 368 1.01 -23.75 21.17
C PRO A 368 0.78 -22.83 19.95
N ALA A 369 1.63 -22.86 18.92
CA ALA A 369 1.49 -21.99 17.77
C ALA A 369 0.30 -22.40 16.89
N ASP A 370 -0.51 -21.42 16.49
CA ASP A 370 -1.59 -21.64 15.53
C ASP A 370 -1.02 -21.72 14.09
N LEU A 371 0.08 -21.01 13.83
CA LEU A 371 0.79 -20.99 12.54
C LEU A 371 2.29 -20.83 12.75
N VAL A 372 3.11 -21.60 12.03
CA VAL A 372 4.57 -21.50 12.04
C VAL A 372 5.09 -21.08 10.67
N ILE A 373 5.99 -20.09 10.62
CA ILE A 373 6.64 -19.59 9.41
C ILE A 373 8.12 -19.96 9.44
N GLU A 374 8.53 -20.80 8.49
CA GLU A 374 9.91 -21.20 8.27
C GLU A 374 10.63 -20.16 7.41
N ALA A 375 11.75 -19.63 7.91
CA ALA A 375 12.62 -18.65 7.25
C ALA A 375 14.12 -18.97 7.44
N VAL A 376 14.47 -20.25 7.39
CA VAL A 376 15.83 -20.79 7.39
C VAL A 376 16.48 -20.74 6.01
N PHE A 377 17.68 -21.29 5.90
CA PHE A 377 18.50 -21.27 4.69
C PHE A 377 17.77 -21.83 3.46
N GLU A 378 18.05 -21.25 2.29
CA GLU A 378 17.39 -21.61 1.03
C GLU A 378 18.01 -22.87 0.42
N ASP A 379 17.76 -24.02 1.05
CA ASP A 379 18.17 -25.35 0.63
C ASP A 379 17.03 -26.36 0.86
N MET A 380 16.75 -27.22 -0.12
CA MET A 380 15.63 -28.16 -0.06
C MET A 380 15.79 -29.19 1.05
N ALA A 381 17.00 -29.74 1.24
CA ALA A 381 17.23 -30.77 2.26
C ALA A 381 17.08 -30.17 3.66
N VAL A 382 17.68 -29.00 3.89
CA VAL A 382 17.56 -28.29 5.17
C VAL A 382 16.10 -27.97 5.48
N LYS A 383 15.34 -27.45 4.52
CA LYS A 383 13.92 -27.13 4.75
C LYS A 383 13.08 -28.39 4.96
N ALA A 384 13.32 -29.47 4.22
CA ALA A 384 12.60 -30.73 4.42
C ALA A 384 12.82 -31.29 5.84
N GLU A 385 14.06 -31.25 6.35
CA GLU A 385 14.37 -31.62 7.74
C GLU A 385 13.63 -30.73 8.76
N VAL A 386 13.61 -29.41 8.54
CA VAL A 386 12.87 -28.47 9.39
C VAL A 386 11.37 -28.76 9.36
N PHE A 387 10.78 -29.00 8.18
CA PHE A 387 9.36 -29.31 8.05
C PHE A 387 8.98 -30.62 8.72
N ALA A 388 9.82 -31.65 8.64
CA ALA A 388 9.62 -32.91 9.37
C ALA A 388 9.69 -32.69 10.89
N ALA A 389 10.65 -31.89 11.38
CA ALA A 389 10.76 -31.56 12.80
C ALA A 389 9.56 -30.73 13.30
N LEU A 390 9.11 -29.75 12.51
CA LEU A 390 7.92 -28.95 12.81
C LEU A 390 6.66 -29.81 12.84
N ASP A 391 6.50 -30.70 11.88
CA ASP A 391 5.37 -31.62 11.84
C ASP A 391 5.34 -32.54 13.06
N ALA A 392 6.51 -32.99 13.56
CA ALA A 392 6.59 -33.78 14.78
C ALA A 392 6.31 -32.97 16.07
N ALA A 393 6.77 -31.72 16.15
CA ALA A 393 6.72 -30.90 17.36
C ALA A 393 5.40 -30.13 17.57
N THR A 394 4.59 -29.98 16.52
CA THR A 394 3.34 -29.19 16.56
C THR A 394 2.09 -30.07 16.52
N GLY A 395 0.99 -29.59 17.09
CA GLY A 395 -0.31 -30.27 17.04
C GLY A 395 -0.88 -30.31 15.62
N PRO A 396 -1.81 -31.23 15.29
CA PRO A 396 -2.32 -31.43 13.92
C PRO A 396 -2.98 -30.18 13.32
N GLU A 397 -3.56 -29.32 14.16
CA GLU A 397 -4.22 -28.07 13.75
C GLU A 397 -3.26 -26.93 13.39
N THR A 398 -1.97 -27.04 13.72
CA THR A 398 -0.98 -25.99 13.43
C THR A 398 -0.68 -25.93 11.93
N ILE A 399 -0.83 -24.74 11.36
CA ILE A 399 -0.48 -24.50 9.95
C ILE A 399 1.02 -24.29 9.81
N LEU A 400 1.63 -24.89 8.80
CA LEU A 400 3.05 -24.74 8.48
C LEU A 400 3.21 -23.94 7.20
N ALA A 401 4.03 -22.90 7.24
CA ALA A 401 4.29 -22.04 6.09
C ALA A 401 5.79 -21.93 5.80
N SER A 402 6.19 -21.99 4.53
CA SER A 402 7.56 -21.63 4.13
C SER A 402 7.60 -20.23 3.54
N ASN A 403 8.66 -19.47 3.89
CA ASN A 403 9.02 -18.19 3.27
C ASN A 403 9.99 -18.38 2.08
N THR A 404 10.20 -19.60 1.59
CA THR A 404 11.07 -19.84 0.42
C THR A 404 10.69 -18.96 -0.77
N SER A 405 11.69 -18.60 -1.58
CA SER A 405 11.54 -17.76 -2.77
C SER A 405 11.59 -18.57 -4.07
N TYR A 406 12.20 -19.76 -4.09
CA TYR A 406 12.44 -20.54 -5.31
C TYR A 406 12.19 -22.04 -5.18
N LEU A 407 12.02 -22.56 -3.96
CA LEU A 407 11.86 -24.01 -3.76
C LEU A 407 10.40 -24.43 -3.94
N ASP A 408 10.24 -25.64 -4.44
CA ASP A 408 8.93 -26.28 -4.60
C ASP A 408 8.34 -26.66 -3.22
N ILE A 409 7.29 -25.95 -2.82
CA ILE A 409 6.64 -26.14 -1.52
C ILE A 409 5.82 -27.43 -1.50
N ASP A 410 5.41 -27.98 -2.64
CA ASP A 410 4.72 -29.28 -2.66
C ASP A 410 5.67 -30.42 -2.25
N VAL A 411 6.97 -30.29 -2.53
CA VAL A 411 8.01 -31.23 -2.04
C VAL A 411 8.13 -31.14 -0.52
N LEU A 412 8.13 -29.93 0.05
CA LEU A 412 8.15 -29.73 1.51
C LEU A 412 6.87 -30.26 2.16
N ALA A 413 5.71 -30.02 1.54
CA ALA A 413 4.43 -30.50 2.02
C ALA A 413 4.39 -32.04 2.06
N ALA A 414 4.90 -32.70 1.02
CA ALA A 414 4.97 -34.16 0.94
C ALA A 414 5.91 -34.80 2.00
N ALA A 415 6.83 -34.01 2.58
CA ALA A 415 7.69 -34.48 3.68
C ALA A 415 7.02 -34.46 5.05
N THR A 416 5.77 -33.98 5.15
CA THR A 416 4.97 -33.93 6.39
C THR A 416 3.90 -35.02 6.42
N ARG A 417 3.40 -35.37 7.62
CA ARG A 417 2.30 -36.33 7.80
C ARG A 417 0.98 -35.84 7.23
N ASP A 418 0.74 -34.53 7.29
CA ASP A 418 -0.43 -33.88 6.69
C ASP A 418 -0.01 -32.73 5.77
N PRO A 419 0.10 -32.97 4.45
CA PRO A 419 0.38 -31.93 3.47
C PRO A 419 -0.71 -30.84 3.38
N ALA A 420 -1.92 -31.08 3.89
CA ALA A 420 -3.03 -30.13 3.76
C ALA A 420 -2.88 -28.89 4.64
N ARG A 421 -2.06 -28.94 5.68
CA ARG A 421 -1.73 -27.78 6.54
C ARG A 421 -0.51 -27.00 6.08
N VAL A 422 0.09 -27.35 4.93
CA VAL A 422 1.29 -26.70 4.41
C VAL A 422 0.96 -25.70 3.31
N ILE A 423 1.39 -24.45 3.49
CA ILE A 423 1.24 -23.34 2.53
C ILE A 423 2.57 -22.61 2.30
N GLY A 424 2.63 -21.70 1.32
CA GLY A 424 3.72 -20.72 1.25
C GLY A 424 3.26 -19.34 1.70
N LEU A 425 4.13 -18.64 2.42
CA LEU A 425 3.98 -17.24 2.78
C LEU A 425 5.27 -16.50 2.44
N HIS A 426 5.39 -16.10 1.18
CA HIS A 426 6.59 -15.46 0.65
C HIS A 426 6.55 -13.94 0.93
N PHE A 427 7.31 -13.52 1.94
CA PHE A 427 7.47 -12.12 2.34
C PHE A 427 8.57 -11.42 1.53
N PHE A 428 8.43 -10.10 1.41
CA PHE A 428 9.38 -9.26 0.68
C PHE A 428 10.23 -8.43 1.64
N SER A 429 11.56 -8.42 1.45
CA SER A 429 12.47 -7.69 2.32
C SER A 429 12.42 -6.17 2.07
N PRO A 430 12.38 -5.31 3.12
CA PRO A 430 12.22 -5.65 4.54
C PRO A 430 10.77 -6.04 4.89
N ALA A 431 10.58 -7.22 5.51
CA ALA A 431 9.26 -7.85 5.70
C ALA A 431 8.26 -7.04 6.54
N HIS A 432 8.72 -6.18 7.46
CA HIS A 432 7.85 -5.32 8.25
C HIS A 432 7.39 -4.06 7.49
N VAL A 433 8.10 -3.67 6.42
CA VAL A 433 7.79 -2.47 5.61
C VAL A 433 7.02 -2.82 4.35
N MET A 434 7.49 -3.83 3.61
CA MET A 434 6.93 -4.17 2.30
C MET A 434 5.49 -4.66 2.45
N LYS A 435 4.59 -4.15 1.61
CA LYS A 435 3.17 -4.48 1.69
C LYS A 435 2.83 -5.81 1.03
N LEU A 436 3.62 -6.26 0.07
CA LEU A 436 3.34 -7.49 -0.66
C LEU A 436 3.57 -8.73 0.21
N LEU A 437 2.64 -9.68 0.12
CA LEU A 437 2.78 -11.06 0.57
C LEU A 437 2.27 -11.97 -0.55
N GLU A 438 3.11 -12.82 -1.11
CA GLU A 438 2.65 -13.89 -2.00
C GLU A 438 2.22 -15.09 -1.15
N LEU A 439 0.95 -15.48 -1.23
CA LEU A 439 0.43 -16.68 -0.59
C LEU A 439 0.45 -17.82 -1.60
N ILE A 440 1.33 -18.79 -1.40
CA ILE A 440 1.53 -19.88 -2.34
C ILE A 440 0.53 -20.99 -2.03
N VAL A 441 -0.35 -21.25 -2.99
CA VAL A 441 -1.41 -22.27 -2.92
C VAL A 441 -0.81 -23.61 -3.33
N THR A 442 -0.36 -24.38 -2.34
CA THR A 442 0.14 -25.75 -2.56
C THR A 442 -0.99 -26.66 -3.07
N GLY A 443 -0.62 -27.75 -3.74
CA GLY A 443 -1.58 -28.68 -4.31
C GLY A 443 -2.56 -29.24 -3.27
N LYS A 444 -2.08 -29.53 -2.06
CA LYS A 444 -2.87 -30.18 -1.00
C LYS A 444 -3.46 -29.23 0.05
N ALA A 445 -3.09 -27.94 0.08
CA ALA A 445 -3.56 -27.01 1.10
C ALA A 445 -5.07 -27.06 1.37
N SER A 446 -5.45 -27.15 2.63
CA SER A 446 -6.84 -27.15 3.07
C SER A 446 -7.45 -25.74 2.89
N PRO A 447 -8.79 -25.65 2.75
CA PRO A 447 -9.49 -24.37 2.76
C PRO A 447 -9.13 -23.51 3.98
N GLU A 448 -9.00 -24.12 5.16
CA GLU A 448 -8.64 -23.44 6.41
C GLU A 448 -7.21 -22.88 6.39
N ALA A 449 -6.22 -23.63 5.90
CA ALA A 449 -4.85 -23.15 5.82
C ALA A 449 -4.74 -21.91 4.90
N LEU A 450 -5.42 -21.96 3.75
CA LEU A 450 -5.48 -20.84 2.81
C LEU A 450 -6.23 -19.63 3.41
N ALA A 451 -7.38 -19.86 4.06
CA ALA A 451 -8.13 -18.81 4.76
C ALA A 451 -7.30 -18.17 5.88
N THR A 452 -6.53 -18.95 6.61
CA THR A 452 -5.64 -18.48 7.68
C THR A 452 -4.49 -17.63 7.14
N GLY A 453 -3.86 -18.04 6.04
CA GLY A 453 -2.83 -17.23 5.38
C GLY A 453 -3.38 -15.87 4.88
N LEU A 454 -4.59 -15.87 4.32
CA LEU A 454 -5.30 -14.63 3.95
C LEU A 454 -5.62 -13.75 5.18
N ALA A 455 -6.09 -14.37 6.27
CA ALA A 455 -6.40 -13.69 7.52
C ALA A 455 -5.15 -13.08 8.16
N LEU A 456 -4.02 -13.80 8.15
CA LEU A 456 -2.74 -13.31 8.63
C LEU A 456 -2.28 -12.12 7.79
N GLY A 457 -2.26 -12.25 6.47
CA GLY A 457 -1.88 -11.15 5.58
C GLY A 457 -2.69 -9.87 5.83
N LYS A 458 -4.02 -10.00 5.99
CA LYS A 458 -4.90 -8.89 6.37
C LYS A 458 -4.56 -8.32 7.75
N ARG A 459 -4.30 -9.17 8.75
CA ARG A 459 -3.93 -8.76 10.12
C ARG A 459 -2.61 -7.98 10.13
N LEU A 460 -1.67 -8.39 9.28
CA LEU A 460 -0.36 -7.75 9.10
C LEU A 460 -0.40 -6.47 8.22
N GLY A 461 -1.57 -6.08 7.72
CA GLY A 461 -1.71 -4.95 6.79
C GLY A 461 -1.04 -5.18 5.43
N LYS A 462 -0.85 -6.44 5.03
CA LYS A 462 -0.29 -6.83 3.74
C LYS A 462 -1.35 -6.85 2.64
N ILE A 463 -0.90 -6.69 1.40
CA ILE A 463 -1.63 -7.00 0.19
C ILE A 463 -1.25 -8.42 -0.19
N THR A 464 -2.13 -9.36 0.15
CA THR A 464 -1.90 -10.79 -0.10
C THR A 464 -2.35 -11.17 -1.51
N VAL A 465 -1.42 -11.65 -2.31
CA VAL A 465 -1.66 -12.11 -3.68
C VAL A 465 -1.51 -13.63 -3.72
N PRO A 466 -2.57 -14.39 -4.03
CA PRO A 466 -2.45 -15.83 -4.23
C PRO A 466 -1.59 -16.14 -5.45
N ALA A 467 -0.67 -17.09 -5.31
CA ALA A 467 0.15 -17.61 -6.40
C ALA A 467 0.19 -19.15 -6.36
N GLY A 468 0.31 -19.78 -7.53
CA GLY A 468 0.59 -21.20 -7.65
C GLY A 468 2.07 -21.52 -7.34
N VAL A 469 2.37 -22.80 -7.19
CA VAL A 469 3.75 -23.29 -7.05
C VAL A 469 4.45 -23.19 -8.39
N GLY A 470 5.64 -22.57 -8.40
CA GLY A 470 6.48 -22.42 -9.59
C GLY A 470 7.77 -21.66 -9.25
N ASP A 471 8.81 -21.82 -10.08
CA ASP A 471 10.11 -21.18 -9.86
C ASP A 471 9.97 -19.65 -9.79
N GLY A 472 10.27 -19.08 -8.63
CA GLY A 472 10.15 -17.63 -8.37
C GLY A 472 8.71 -17.09 -8.31
N PHE A 473 7.69 -17.95 -8.23
CA PHE A 473 6.27 -17.62 -8.18
C PHE A 473 5.87 -16.60 -9.27
N ILE A 474 5.25 -15.48 -8.90
CA ILE A 474 4.93 -14.39 -9.84
C ILE A 474 6.10 -13.42 -9.87
N GLY A 475 6.44 -12.87 -8.71
CA GLY A 475 7.34 -11.73 -8.60
C GLY A 475 8.76 -12.02 -9.07
N ASN A 476 9.41 -13.01 -8.45
CA ASN A 476 10.83 -13.28 -8.69
C ASN A 476 11.06 -13.86 -10.08
N ARG A 477 10.06 -14.56 -10.63
CA ARG A 477 10.09 -15.06 -12.01
C ARG A 477 10.13 -13.91 -13.02
N ILE A 478 9.22 -12.95 -12.89
CA ILE A 478 9.19 -11.76 -13.74
C ILE A 478 10.46 -10.93 -13.56
N MET A 479 10.92 -10.77 -12.31
CA MET A 479 12.15 -10.05 -12.02
C MET A 479 13.38 -10.69 -12.66
N SER A 480 13.49 -12.01 -12.61
CA SER A 480 14.59 -12.73 -13.24
C SER A 480 14.59 -12.57 -14.75
N ALA A 481 13.42 -12.49 -15.39
CA ALA A 481 13.30 -12.30 -16.83
C ALA A 481 13.73 -10.89 -17.29
N TYR A 482 13.24 -9.83 -16.64
CA TYR A 482 13.66 -8.47 -17.04
C TYR A 482 15.11 -8.18 -16.64
N ARG A 483 15.62 -8.79 -15.57
CA ARG A 483 17.05 -8.75 -15.24
C ARG A 483 17.88 -9.38 -16.34
N ARG A 484 17.49 -10.57 -16.83
CA ARG A 484 18.18 -11.22 -17.95
C ARG A 484 18.21 -10.33 -19.20
N ALA A 485 17.08 -9.71 -19.56
CA ALA A 485 17.04 -8.78 -20.68
C ALA A 485 17.96 -7.57 -20.47
N ALA A 486 18.06 -7.05 -19.24
CA ALA A 486 18.98 -5.96 -18.91
C ALA A 486 20.46 -6.39 -18.96
N ASP A 487 20.78 -7.58 -18.48
CA ASP A 487 22.15 -8.14 -18.51
C ASP A 487 22.60 -8.39 -19.96
N GLU A 488 21.69 -8.89 -20.81
CA GLU A 488 21.93 -9.06 -22.26
C GLU A 488 22.19 -7.72 -22.95
N MET A 489 21.36 -6.70 -22.68
CA MET A 489 21.59 -5.34 -23.18
C MET A 489 22.91 -4.75 -22.69
N MET A 490 23.36 -5.08 -21.48
CA MET A 490 24.65 -4.63 -20.95
C MET A 490 25.82 -5.22 -21.75
N GLU A 491 25.76 -6.52 -22.04
CA GLU A 491 26.77 -7.17 -22.84
C GLU A 491 26.76 -6.68 -24.30
N ASP A 492 25.56 -6.41 -24.85
CA ASP A 492 25.34 -5.95 -26.22
C ASP A 492 25.63 -4.46 -26.44
N GLY A 493 25.76 -3.65 -25.39
CA GLY A 493 26.22 -2.27 -25.57
C GLY A 493 25.90 -1.23 -24.51
N THR A 494 24.98 -1.49 -23.59
CA THR A 494 24.71 -0.57 -22.47
C THR A 494 25.71 -0.72 -21.32
N LEU A 495 25.69 0.23 -20.40
CA LEU A 495 26.33 0.15 -19.09
C LEU A 495 25.26 0.11 -17.99
N PRO A 496 25.58 -0.35 -16.76
CA PRO A 496 24.61 -0.46 -15.67
C PRO A 496 23.84 0.84 -15.40
N TRP A 497 24.53 1.97 -15.46
CA TRP A 497 23.95 3.29 -15.25
C TRP A 497 23.07 3.78 -16.39
N ASP A 498 23.18 3.23 -17.60
CA ASP A 498 22.24 3.54 -18.69
C ASP A 498 20.87 2.89 -18.42
N ILE A 499 20.89 1.62 -18.02
CA ILE A 499 19.69 0.88 -17.63
C ILE A 499 19.01 1.54 -16.43
N ASP A 500 19.78 1.85 -15.38
CA ASP A 500 19.24 2.46 -14.17
C ASP A 500 18.73 3.89 -14.42
N ARG A 501 19.38 4.66 -15.32
CA ARG A 501 18.88 5.96 -15.77
C ARG A 501 17.55 5.81 -16.51
N ALA A 502 17.45 4.87 -17.45
CA ALA A 502 16.23 4.62 -18.21
C ALA A 502 15.07 4.21 -17.29
N MET A 503 15.31 3.31 -16.33
CA MET A 503 14.31 2.90 -15.33
C MET A 503 13.86 4.06 -14.44
N ARG A 504 14.79 4.87 -13.93
CA ARG A 504 14.45 6.07 -13.13
C ARG A 504 13.70 7.11 -13.96
N GLY A 505 14.10 7.30 -15.22
CA GLY A 505 13.40 8.17 -16.18
C GLY A 505 11.98 7.71 -16.48
N TYR A 506 11.74 6.41 -16.51
CA TYR A 506 10.40 5.83 -16.65
C TYR A 506 9.52 6.03 -15.41
N GLY A 507 10.12 6.04 -14.22
CA GLY A 507 9.46 6.34 -12.95
C GLY A 507 9.78 5.39 -11.79
N PHE A 508 10.69 4.43 -11.97
CA PHE A 508 11.15 3.59 -10.86
C PHE A 508 11.92 4.44 -9.84
N ALA A 509 11.75 4.12 -8.55
CA ALA A 509 12.46 4.82 -7.47
C ALA A 509 13.97 4.53 -7.47
N MET A 510 14.36 3.35 -7.95
CA MET A 510 15.71 2.83 -7.99
C MET A 510 15.89 2.00 -9.26
N GLY A 511 17.08 2.03 -9.85
CA GLY A 511 17.43 1.16 -10.96
C GLY A 511 17.66 -0.30 -10.54
N LEU A 512 17.75 -1.19 -11.53
CA LEU A 512 18.01 -2.61 -11.32
C LEU A 512 19.39 -2.86 -10.68
N TYR A 513 20.45 -2.21 -11.16
CA TYR A 513 21.81 -2.48 -10.66
C TYR A 513 22.09 -1.78 -9.34
N GLU A 514 21.51 -0.61 -9.10
CA GLU A 514 21.43 0.02 -7.77
C GLU A 514 20.77 -0.92 -6.74
N MET A 515 19.68 -1.60 -7.11
CA MET A 515 19.03 -2.59 -6.26
C MET A 515 19.92 -3.82 -6.02
N GLN A 516 20.62 -4.32 -7.05
CA GLN A 516 21.54 -5.44 -6.88
C GLN A 516 22.70 -5.09 -5.92
N ASP A 517 23.22 -3.86 -5.97
CA ASP A 517 24.23 -3.39 -5.02
C ASP A 517 23.71 -3.25 -3.60
N LEU A 518 22.42 -2.92 -3.43
CA LEU A 518 21.76 -2.88 -2.13
C LEU A 518 21.56 -4.29 -1.55
N ALA A 519 21.15 -5.26 -2.38
CA ALA A 519 20.95 -6.64 -1.97
C ALA A 519 22.27 -7.37 -1.68
N GLY A 520 23.29 -7.12 -2.50
CA GLY A 520 24.60 -7.77 -2.45
C GLY A 520 24.79 -8.78 -3.58
N LEU A 521 25.85 -8.60 -4.37
CA LEU A 521 26.09 -9.42 -5.57
C LEU A 521 26.46 -10.86 -5.25
N ASP A 522 27.10 -11.10 -4.12
CA ASP A 522 27.56 -12.41 -3.65
C ASP A 522 26.41 -13.40 -3.40
N ILE A 523 25.25 -12.91 -2.98
CA ILE A 523 24.05 -13.75 -2.79
C ILE A 523 23.64 -14.38 -4.12
N SER A 524 23.50 -13.54 -5.15
CA SER A 524 23.16 -14.00 -6.50
C SER A 524 24.27 -14.83 -7.14
N TRP A 525 25.53 -14.54 -6.82
CA TRP A 525 26.69 -15.31 -7.30
C TRP A 525 26.74 -16.71 -6.70
N ALA A 526 26.47 -16.86 -5.40
CA ALA A 526 26.36 -18.18 -4.76
C ALA A 526 25.26 -19.03 -5.42
N MET A 527 24.10 -18.42 -5.71
CA MET A 527 23.03 -19.07 -6.47
C MET A 527 23.48 -19.51 -7.86
N ARG A 528 24.10 -18.62 -8.65
CA ARG A 528 24.60 -18.94 -10.00
C ARG A 528 25.64 -20.06 -9.98
N LYS A 529 26.51 -20.12 -8.98
CA LYS A 529 27.49 -21.21 -8.80
C LYS A 529 26.82 -22.54 -8.52
N ARG A 530 25.79 -22.58 -7.65
CA ARG A 530 25.01 -23.82 -7.38
C ARG A 530 24.30 -24.33 -8.64
N GLN A 531 23.78 -23.42 -9.45
CA GLN A 531 23.08 -23.76 -10.70
C GLN A 531 24.02 -24.08 -11.86
N ALA A 532 25.34 -23.92 -11.72
CA ALA A 532 26.28 -24.08 -12.83
C ALA A 532 26.22 -25.49 -13.45
N ALA A 533 26.02 -26.53 -12.62
CA ALA A 533 25.93 -27.92 -13.08
C ALA A 533 24.62 -28.25 -13.81
N THR A 534 23.55 -27.49 -13.56
CA THR A 534 22.21 -27.72 -14.12
C THR A 534 21.78 -26.60 -15.07
N ARG A 535 22.71 -25.70 -15.43
CA ARG A 535 22.44 -24.60 -16.33
C ARG A 535 22.26 -25.14 -17.74
N ASP A 536 21.23 -24.66 -18.42
CA ASP A 536 21.03 -24.92 -19.84
C ASP A 536 22.29 -24.47 -20.63
N PRO A 537 23.00 -25.41 -21.31
CA PRO A 537 24.21 -25.08 -22.05
C PRO A 537 23.94 -24.19 -23.27
N ASP A 538 22.72 -24.17 -23.79
CA ASP A 538 22.34 -23.37 -24.96
C ASP A 538 21.90 -21.94 -24.55
N ALA A 539 21.63 -21.72 -23.26
CA ALA A 539 21.26 -20.41 -22.76
C ALA A 539 22.46 -19.45 -22.74
N ARG A 540 22.26 -18.23 -23.27
CA ARG A 540 23.26 -17.16 -23.21
C ARG A 540 23.59 -16.82 -21.75
N TYR A 541 24.85 -17.00 -21.36
CA TYR A 541 25.31 -16.71 -20.00
C TYR A 541 26.08 -15.39 -19.91
N ILE A 542 25.58 -14.44 -19.12
CA ILE A 542 26.25 -13.14 -18.89
C ILE A 542 27.17 -13.23 -17.67
N ALA A 543 28.49 -13.32 -17.88
CA ALA A 543 29.46 -13.57 -16.80
C ALA A 543 29.94 -12.30 -16.07
N ILE A 544 29.50 -11.11 -16.50
CA ILE A 544 29.98 -9.81 -15.98
C ILE A 544 29.80 -9.73 -14.45
N ALA A 545 28.63 -10.09 -13.94
CA ALA A 545 28.34 -10.06 -12.50
C ALA A 545 29.23 -11.03 -11.69
N ASP A 546 29.65 -12.15 -12.29
CA ASP A 546 30.59 -13.08 -11.66
C ASP A 546 31.99 -12.47 -11.57
N ARG A 547 32.46 -11.83 -12.65
CA ARG A 547 33.75 -11.15 -12.67
C ARG A 547 33.84 -10.04 -11.62
N LEU A 548 32.74 -9.31 -11.39
CA LEU A 548 32.66 -8.35 -10.29
C LEU A 548 32.82 -9.01 -8.93
N CYS A 549 32.15 -10.15 -8.70
CA CYS A 549 32.26 -10.88 -7.45
C CYS A 549 33.67 -11.47 -7.25
N GLU A 550 34.31 -11.98 -8.31
CA GLU A 550 35.70 -12.46 -8.30
C GLU A 550 36.68 -11.33 -7.95
N ALA A 551 36.36 -10.08 -8.31
CA ALA A 551 37.09 -8.88 -7.93
C ALA A 551 36.73 -8.35 -6.51
N GLY A 552 35.96 -9.11 -5.71
CA GLY A 552 35.58 -8.75 -4.35
C GLY A 552 34.53 -7.64 -4.26
N ARG A 553 33.79 -7.38 -5.34
CA ARG A 553 32.80 -6.30 -5.41
C ARG A 553 31.41 -6.84 -5.09
N PHE A 554 30.96 -6.68 -3.86
CA PHE A 554 29.69 -7.23 -3.38
C PHE A 554 28.60 -6.19 -3.12
N GLY A 555 28.77 -4.96 -3.62
CA GLY A 555 27.78 -3.89 -3.50
C GLY A 555 28.06 -2.95 -2.33
N ARG A 556 26.99 -2.40 -1.74
CA ARG A 556 27.09 -1.37 -0.69
C ARG A 556 27.86 -1.82 0.54
N LYS A 557 27.74 -3.10 0.91
CA LYS A 557 28.41 -3.65 2.10
C LYS A 557 29.94 -3.68 2.00
N THR A 558 30.49 -3.67 0.77
CA THR A 558 31.92 -3.57 0.50
C THR A 558 32.31 -2.19 -0.05
N GLY A 559 31.39 -1.24 -0.08
CA GLY A 559 31.57 0.07 -0.71
C GLY A 559 31.72 0.04 -2.25
N ARG A 560 31.70 -1.14 -2.87
CA ARG A 560 31.94 -1.34 -4.31
C ARG A 560 31.13 -2.53 -4.84
N GLY A 561 30.38 -2.31 -5.91
CA GLY A 561 29.61 -3.31 -6.66
C GLY A 561 29.56 -2.93 -8.14
N TRP A 562 28.37 -2.80 -8.71
CA TRP A 562 28.14 -2.13 -10.01
C TRP A 562 28.53 -0.66 -9.96
N TYR A 563 28.39 -0.04 -8.80
CA TYR A 563 28.79 1.35 -8.52
C TYR A 563 29.86 1.40 -7.43
N ILE A 564 30.43 2.58 -7.23
CA ILE A 564 31.15 2.91 -5.99
C ILE A 564 30.19 3.61 -5.03
N HIS A 565 30.26 3.21 -3.75
CA HIS A 565 29.45 3.71 -2.64
C HIS A 565 30.38 4.25 -1.55
N ASP A 566 30.67 5.55 -1.59
CA ASP A 566 31.55 6.28 -0.67
C ASP A 566 30.79 7.19 0.30
N GLY A 567 29.65 6.71 0.80
CA GLY A 567 28.82 7.46 1.77
C GLY A 567 27.94 8.55 1.16
N GLY A 568 27.87 8.62 -0.18
CA GLY A 568 27.02 9.54 -0.94
C GLY A 568 26.20 8.85 -2.03
N THR A 569 25.93 9.59 -3.12
CA THR A 569 25.21 9.07 -4.30
C THR A 569 26.07 8.03 -5.01
N ALA A 570 25.47 6.88 -5.37
CA ALA A 570 26.13 5.85 -6.17
C ALA A 570 26.71 6.45 -7.47
N ARG A 571 27.99 6.18 -7.73
CA ARG A 571 28.72 6.77 -8.86
C ARG A 571 29.23 5.70 -9.83
N PRO A 572 29.17 5.94 -11.15
CA PRO A 572 29.77 5.06 -12.16
C PRO A 572 31.23 4.73 -11.86
N ASP A 573 31.67 3.54 -12.26
CA ASP A 573 33.03 3.05 -12.06
C ASP A 573 33.64 2.60 -13.39
N ALA A 574 34.76 3.22 -13.77
CA ALA A 574 35.51 2.88 -14.99
C ALA A 574 36.03 1.44 -14.99
N GLU A 575 36.27 0.84 -13.80
CA GLU A 575 36.68 -0.56 -13.69
C GLU A 575 35.54 -1.51 -14.09
N VAL A 576 34.29 -1.17 -13.76
CA VAL A 576 33.11 -1.95 -14.15
C VAL A 576 32.92 -1.88 -15.66
N GLU A 577 33.05 -0.69 -16.25
CA GLU A 577 33.04 -0.52 -17.71
C GLU A 577 34.14 -1.34 -18.38
N ALA A 578 35.37 -1.31 -17.86
CA ALA A 578 36.47 -2.10 -18.41
C ALA A 578 36.19 -3.62 -18.37
N ILE A 579 35.59 -4.14 -17.28
CA ILE A 579 35.19 -5.55 -17.18
C ILE A 579 34.13 -5.90 -18.22
N ILE A 580 33.14 -5.04 -18.43
CA ILE A 580 32.08 -5.23 -19.42
C ILE A 580 32.67 -5.29 -20.84
N LEU A 581 33.54 -4.34 -21.19
CA LEU A 581 34.17 -4.26 -22.51
C LEU A 581 35.13 -5.44 -22.76
N ALA A 582 35.86 -5.88 -21.75
CA ALA A 582 36.72 -7.05 -21.83
C ALA A 582 35.90 -8.33 -22.08
N GLU A 583 34.76 -8.49 -21.39
CA GLU A 583 33.89 -9.66 -21.57
C GLU A 583 33.22 -9.69 -22.96
N ALA A 584 32.74 -8.55 -23.43
CA ALA A 584 32.21 -8.42 -24.79
C ALA A 584 33.27 -8.76 -25.85
N THR A 585 34.50 -8.26 -25.68
CA THR A 585 35.64 -8.57 -26.56
C THR A 585 35.97 -10.06 -26.54
N ARG A 586 36.03 -10.68 -25.36
CA ARG A 586 36.30 -12.10 -25.18
C ARG A 586 35.30 -12.99 -25.92
N LYS A 587 34.03 -12.55 -26.00
CA LYS A 587 32.95 -13.26 -26.69
C LYS A 587 32.77 -12.85 -28.15
N GLY A 588 33.57 -11.91 -28.66
CA GLY A 588 33.45 -11.41 -30.04
C GLY A 588 32.15 -10.64 -30.30
N ILE A 589 31.57 -10.02 -29.26
CA ILE A 589 30.29 -9.31 -29.37
C ILE A 589 30.53 -7.90 -29.93
N SER A 590 29.92 -7.61 -31.07
CA SER A 590 29.87 -6.25 -31.64
C SER A 590 28.84 -5.41 -30.91
N ARG A 591 29.31 -4.55 -30.00
CA ARG A 591 28.46 -3.68 -29.19
C ARG A 591 27.80 -2.58 -30.01
N ARG A 592 26.57 -2.20 -29.64
CA ARG A 592 25.83 -1.06 -30.24
C ARG A 592 25.16 -0.17 -29.18
N PRO A 593 24.89 1.11 -29.47
CA PRO A 593 24.15 1.95 -28.53
C PRO A 593 22.67 1.52 -28.41
N PHE A 594 22.07 1.81 -27.26
CA PHE A 594 20.64 1.68 -26.98
C PHE A 594 20.13 3.02 -26.42
N GLY A 595 18.97 3.47 -26.89
CA GLY A 595 18.30 4.63 -26.30
C GLY A 595 17.47 4.23 -25.08
N ASP A 596 17.25 5.17 -24.16
CA ASP A 596 16.46 4.95 -22.92
C ASP A 596 15.05 4.37 -23.22
N GLY A 597 14.42 4.78 -24.33
CA GLY A 597 13.14 4.21 -24.78
C GLY A 597 13.23 2.74 -25.17
N GLU A 598 14.25 2.35 -25.95
CA GLU A 598 14.46 0.95 -26.36
C GLU A 598 14.78 0.07 -25.15
N ILE A 599 15.59 0.57 -24.22
CA ILE A 599 15.92 -0.11 -22.97
C ILE A 599 14.63 -0.46 -22.21
N MET A 600 13.77 0.54 -22.01
CA MET A 600 12.52 0.33 -21.28
C MET A 600 11.53 -0.55 -22.04
N GLU A 601 11.45 -0.44 -23.35
CA GLU A 601 10.61 -1.31 -24.17
C GLU A 601 11.00 -2.79 -24.01
N ARG A 602 12.30 -3.11 -24.04
CA ARG A 602 12.80 -4.47 -23.82
C ARG A 602 12.51 -4.98 -22.40
N ILE A 603 12.72 -4.15 -21.38
CA ILE A 603 12.40 -4.48 -19.98
C ILE A 603 10.90 -4.77 -19.82
N LEU A 604 10.03 -3.89 -20.33
CA LEU A 604 8.58 -4.05 -20.25
C LEU A 604 8.10 -5.26 -21.04
N SER A 605 8.67 -5.51 -22.21
CA SER A 605 8.36 -6.69 -23.03
C SER A 605 8.73 -7.99 -22.32
N ALA A 606 9.89 -8.05 -21.66
CA ALA A 606 10.31 -9.19 -20.86
C ALA A 606 9.36 -9.43 -19.68
N MET A 607 8.94 -8.36 -19.00
CA MET A 607 7.94 -8.45 -17.93
C MET A 607 6.60 -8.98 -18.44
N ALA A 608 6.07 -8.41 -19.52
CA ALA A 608 4.77 -8.78 -20.08
C ALA A 608 4.75 -10.21 -20.63
N THR A 609 5.82 -10.64 -21.31
CA THR A 609 5.95 -11.99 -21.86
C THR A 609 5.97 -13.03 -20.74
N THR A 610 6.77 -12.76 -19.71
CA THR A 610 6.86 -13.66 -18.55
C THR A 610 5.56 -13.66 -17.75
N GLY A 611 4.90 -12.51 -17.62
CA GLY A 611 3.59 -12.40 -16.98
C GLY A 611 2.52 -13.22 -17.72
N GLN A 612 2.52 -13.23 -19.06
CA GLN A 612 1.64 -14.10 -19.85
C GLN A 612 1.92 -15.59 -19.61
N ALA A 613 3.19 -15.99 -19.52
CA ALA A 613 3.55 -17.37 -19.19
C ALA A 613 3.05 -17.77 -17.78
N VAL A 614 3.26 -16.90 -16.78
CA VAL A 614 2.76 -17.08 -15.40
C VAL A 614 1.23 -17.24 -15.35
N LEU A 615 0.49 -16.54 -16.22
CA LEU A 615 -0.96 -16.72 -16.34
C LEU A 615 -1.32 -18.05 -17.03
N ALA A 616 -0.66 -18.38 -18.14
CA ALA A 616 -0.92 -19.59 -18.90
C ALA A 616 -0.67 -20.85 -18.08
N GLU A 617 0.31 -20.81 -17.17
CA GLU A 617 0.65 -21.89 -16.25
C GLU A 617 -0.25 -21.94 -15.00
N GLY A 618 -1.15 -20.97 -14.83
CA GLY A 618 -2.04 -20.89 -13.67
C GLY A 618 -1.34 -20.48 -12.36
N ILE A 619 -0.10 -19.98 -12.43
CA ILE A 619 0.62 -19.46 -11.26
C ILE A 619 -0.02 -18.16 -10.78
N ALA A 620 -0.44 -17.27 -11.70
CA ALA A 620 -1.33 -16.15 -11.35
C ALA A 620 -2.73 -16.44 -11.89
N ALA A 621 -3.76 -16.13 -11.09
CA ALA A 621 -5.15 -16.29 -11.54
C ALA A 621 -5.59 -15.18 -12.51
N ARG A 622 -5.02 -13.97 -12.39
CA ARG A 622 -5.43 -12.80 -13.18
C ARG A 622 -4.23 -11.91 -13.51
N ALA A 623 -4.26 -11.28 -14.67
CA ALA A 623 -3.24 -10.31 -15.08
C ALA A 623 -3.12 -9.13 -14.08
N ALA A 624 -4.23 -8.70 -13.49
CA ALA A 624 -4.24 -7.64 -12.48
C ALA A 624 -3.47 -8.01 -11.19
N ASP A 625 -3.40 -9.30 -10.82
CA ASP A 625 -2.64 -9.75 -9.66
C ASP A 625 -1.13 -9.59 -9.89
N ILE A 626 -0.67 -9.78 -11.12
CA ILE A 626 0.72 -9.54 -11.53
C ILE A 626 1.07 -8.06 -11.39
N ASP A 627 0.20 -7.16 -11.84
CA ASP A 627 0.41 -5.72 -11.66
C ASP A 627 0.54 -5.34 -10.19
N VAL A 628 -0.31 -5.90 -9.33
CA VAL A 628 -0.26 -5.69 -7.87
C VAL A 628 1.07 -6.17 -7.30
N VAL A 629 1.56 -7.35 -7.70
CA VAL A 629 2.87 -7.89 -7.29
C VAL A 629 4.00 -6.95 -7.71
N MET A 630 4.05 -6.55 -8.99
CA MET A 630 5.15 -5.76 -9.52
C MET A 630 5.20 -4.34 -8.93
N VAL A 631 4.04 -3.76 -8.64
CA VAL A 631 3.94 -2.45 -7.99
C VAL A 631 4.32 -2.51 -6.51
N ASN A 632 3.84 -3.51 -5.76
CA ASN A 632 4.00 -3.55 -4.31
C ASN A 632 5.26 -4.31 -3.83
N GLY A 633 5.89 -5.10 -4.71
CA GLY A 633 7.12 -5.86 -4.43
C GLY A 633 8.37 -5.33 -5.13
N TYR A 634 8.23 -4.80 -6.35
CA TYR A 634 9.36 -4.47 -7.23
C TYR A 634 9.42 -2.99 -7.66
N GLY A 635 8.58 -2.15 -7.06
CA GLY A 635 8.66 -0.69 -7.24
C GLY A 635 8.26 -0.20 -8.62
N PHE A 636 7.46 -0.97 -9.37
CA PHE A 636 6.87 -0.49 -10.62
C PHE A 636 6.06 0.79 -10.36
N PRO A 637 6.22 1.87 -11.16
CA PRO A 637 5.56 3.14 -10.91
C PRO A 637 4.03 3.02 -10.91
N ARG A 638 3.39 3.29 -9.77
CA ARG A 638 1.93 3.15 -9.59
C ARG A 638 1.10 3.89 -10.63
N TRP A 639 1.51 5.10 -11.01
CA TRP A 639 0.83 5.93 -12.02
C TRP A 639 1.00 5.42 -13.47
N LYS A 640 1.65 4.26 -13.65
CA LYS A 640 1.72 3.50 -14.89
C LYS A 640 0.93 2.18 -14.82
N GLY A 641 0.29 1.86 -13.70
CA GLY A 641 -0.62 0.71 -13.55
C GLY A 641 0.09 -0.61 -13.27
N GLY A 642 1.04 -1.01 -14.10
CA GLY A 642 1.75 -2.28 -13.98
C GLY A 642 2.15 -2.81 -15.36
N PRO A 643 3.02 -3.83 -15.45
CA PRO A 643 3.48 -4.33 -16.73
C PRO A 643 2.37 -4.94 -17.59
N MET A 644 1.37 -5.59 -17.00
CA MET A 644 0.25 -6.19 -17.74
C MET A 644 -0.69 -5.10 -18.26
N TYR A 645 -0.99 -4.09 -17.43
CA TYR A 645 -1.72 -2.89 -17.86
C TYR A 645 -1.01 -2.15 -19.00
N GLN A 646 0.31 -1.95 -18.91
CA GLN A 646 1.08 -1.30 -19.98
C GLN A 646 1.10 -2.11 -21.28
N ALA A 647 1.03 -3.43 -21.20
CA ALA A 647 0.94 -4.32 -22.35
C ALA A 647 -0.48 -4.39 -22.97
N GLY A 648 -1.48 -3.70 -22.40
CA GLY A 648 -2.86 -3.74 -22.88
C GLY A 648 -3.58 -5.07 -22.62
N LEU A 649 -3.16 -5.80 -21.57
CA LEU A 649 -3.70 -7.11 -21.21
C LEU A 649 -4.75 -7.07 -20.09
N ILE A 650 -5.28 -5.88 -19.80
CA ILE A 650 -6.25 -5.60 -18.72
C ILE A 650 -7.52 -4.97 -19.29
#